data_AF-A0A1D6J1M3-F1
#
_entry.id   AF-A0A1D6J1M3-F1
#
_cell.length_a   1.000
_cell.length_b   1.000
_cell.length_c   1.000
_cell.angle_alpha   90.00
_cell.angle_beta   90.00
_cell.angle_gamma   90.00
#
_symmetry.space_group_name_H-M   'P 1'
#
loop_
_entity.id
_entity.type
_entity.pdbx_description
1 polymer ?
#
loop_
_entity_poly.entity_id
_entity_poly.type
_entity_poly.pdbx_seq_one_letter_code
_entity_poly.pdbx_strand_id
1 'polypeptide(L)'
;MDYQGDNLRDFFQTNGRKVLQRAENNYSLKYFTENEIRNITDGYKSVLGRGAFGEVYKGTLEDQSSVAVKRYIHGTHKEVFAKEVIVHSQINHKNVVRLLGCCTEENALMIVMEFISNGNLDSILHGNRGNGRVPFPLKKRIEIAIEVAEVLWCMHSMYSPVLHGDIKPANILLDENFQPKISDFGIARLLSANGPQQATTVIGSIGYLDPAYCESGILTPKSDVYSFGVVLLEIITRNKAVDGTVTLAQSFNEALTKGEDVQHMFDEEISVAENKKFLRRIGQLAAKCLQRDVKTRPEMVEVANSLRMIRKAMQRDQDEDVLLAAYQFGDLKIFNETEMKEMTKNYSMAFRKSMCECLYNGVIGMNRPIIVRLLETSSETGREIFLNTMSILSQKNHKNVVNIVGFHIGKSSLECVYESCCDLSKTMLGSISLSNRNLYDTICSMKKLHLQQRLSIAVQCAEGLVHIHSLAAESPESCGTSLLGNFRSANIFLDENFVPKIFNVNLSTFLGLSGAQKHTVFSIHYNGPEKYYSDPRDVSGQLLNKKSDVYSFGVVLLELITWKTVRYMYNLRARVLTTDFLDSYRRDRDAIGMFGKVCDEHEGYFVHEALSIAIDCLQLDIQMRPEMEHVLFRLRIIVARSKLAAGSNNKPSQHIGRALVNNIDKLHPTLISTISMEELNEATGNFSNDVLIGQGPYAECFLGVLKDGQNLAVKRLRTSEEIQVEVPTILRMCYHDNVVQFLGCFLEGGTRVLAYEYAPRGSLHDILHGKMGIKGARPGPPLSWLQRVKIAVTLVFQYMMPIAGFIIGPSTILSGNI
;
A
#
# COMPACT_ATOMS: atom_id res chain seq x y z
N MET A 1 -2.92 28.09 -1.71
CA MET A 1 -1.57 28.55 -2.11
C MET A 1 -1.81 29.80 -2.90
N ASP A 2 -1.53 30.96 -2.30
CA ASP A 2 -1.80 32.26 -2.92
C ASP A 2 -0.48 32.80 -3.48
N TYR A 3 -0.51 33.27 -4.73
CA TYR A 3 0.67 33.71 -5.46
C TYR A 3 1.02 35.18 -5.15
N GLN A 4 2.30 35.46 -4.84
CA GLN A 4 2.82 36.81 -4.54
C GLN A 4 4.10 37.17 -5.35
N GLY A 5 4.32 36.58 -6.53
CA GLY A 5 5.50 36.88 -7.37
C GLY A 5 5.15 37.60 -8.67
N ASP A 6 6.05 38.42 -9.19
CA ASP A 6 5.82 39.24 -10.40
C ASP A 6 6.07 38.49 -11.73
N ASN A 7 6.54 37.24 -11.72
CA ASN A 7 6.87 36.49 -12.93
C ASN A 7 6.44 35.01 -12.86
N LEU A 8 5.53 34.59 -13.76
CA LEU A 8 5.04 33.20 -13.89
C LEU A 8 6.19 32.23 -14.18
N ARG A 9 7.19 32.67 -14.94
CA ARG A 9 8.38 31.86 -15.24
C ARG A 9 9.15 31.53 -13.97
N ASP A 10 9.24 32.47 -13.04
CA ASP A 10 9.88 32.27 -11.74
C ASP A 10 8.98 31.48 -10.79
N PHE A 11 7.66 31.52 -10.91
CA PHE A 11 6.76 30.61 -10.21
C PHE A 11 6.99 29.14 -10.62
N PHE A 12 7.07 28.89 -11.93
CA PHE A 12 7.42 27.57 -12.47
C PHE A 12 8.86 27.17 -12.11
N GLN A 13 9.80 28.12 -11.98
CA GLN A 13 11.17 27.81 -11.54
C GLN A 13 11.32 27.62 -10.02
N THR A 14 10.49 28.26 -9.19
CA THR A 14 10.65 28.28 -7.72
C THR A 14 9.75 27.25 -7.02
N ASN A 15 8.47 27.19 -7.40
CA ASN A 15 7.50 26.20 -6.90
C ASN A 15 7.37 25.01 -7.86
N GLY A 16 7.54 25.26 -9.16
CA GLY A 16 7.53 24.23 -10.17
C GLY A 16 8.82 23.40 -10.22
N ARG A 17 10.02 23.85 -9.81
CA ARG A 17 11.25 23.01 -9.90
C ARG A 17 11.16 21.64 -9.22
N LYS A 18 10.51 21.52 -8.06
CA LYS A 18 10.35 20.23 -7.35
C LYS A 18 9.29 19.33 -7.99
N VAL A 19 8.32 19.91 -8.72
CA VAL A 19 7.24 19.19 -9.42
C VAL A 19 7.65 18.87 -10.87
N LEU A 20 8.34 19.79 -11.53
CA LEU A 20 8.95 19.69 -12.85
C LEU A 20 10.17 18.78 -12.85
N GLN A 21 11.00 18.70 -11.79
CA GLN A 21 12.03 17.65 -11.69
C GLN A 21 11.45 16.22 -11.74
N ARG A 22 10.16 16.05 -11.39
CA ARG A 22 9.45 14.76 -11.56
C ARG A 22 8.86 14.61 -12.97
N ALA A 23 8.51 15.70 -13.66
CA ALA A 23 8.01 15.70 -15.03
C ALA A 23 9.14 15.63 -16.10
N GLU A 24 10.33 16.16 -15.79
CA GLU A 24 11.55 16.13 -16.61
C GLU A 24 12.04 14.69 -16.87
N ASN A 25 11.59 13.71 -16.08
CA ASN A 25 11.97 12.31 -16.24
C ASN A 25 11.10 11.52 -17.25
N ASN A 26 10.08 12.10 -17.90
CA ASN A 26 9.33 11.36 -18.93
C ASN A 26 8.80 12.14 -20.15
N TYR A 27 8.52 13.45 -20.07
CA TYR A 27 8.07 14.21 -21.26
C TYR A 27 8.56 15.67 -21.17
N SER A 28 9.57 16.03 -21.96
CA SER A 28 10.05 17.41 -22.09
C SER A 28 8.91 18.34 -22.58
N LEU A 29 8.20 19.00 -21.66
CA LEU A 29 7.15 19.97 -21.98
C LEU A 29 7.74 21.08 -22.86
N LYS A 30 7.19 21.30 -24.06
CA LYS A 30 7.71 22.34 -24.97
C LYS A 30 7.16 23.72 -24.58
N TYR A 31 8.05 24.71 -24.53
CA TYR A 31 7.65 26.11 -24.38
C TYR A 31 7.55 26.74 -25.76
N PHE A 32 6.40 27.36 -26.03
CA PHE A 32 6.13 28.07 -27.28
C PHE A 32 6.05 29.56 -27.01
N THR A 33 6.47 30.35 -27.99
CA THR A 33 6.25 31.79 -28.06
C THR A 33 4.85 32.11 -28.61
N GLU A 34 4.33 33.32 -28.36
CA GLU A 34 3.04 33.74 -28.93
C GLU A 34 3.07 33.65 -30.47
N ASN A 35 4.18 34.07 -31.08
CA ASN A 35 4.36 34.04 -32.53
C ASN A 35 4.35 32.61 -33.10
N GLU A 36 5.01 31.65 -32.43
CA GLU A 36 4.94 30.25 -32.84
C GLU A 36 3.51 29.71 -32.77
N ILE A 37 2.77 30.00 -31.69
CA ILE A 37 1.38 29.56 -31.57
C ILE A 37 0.49 30.22 -32.64
N ARG A 38 0.70 31.51 -32.93
CA ARG A 38 -0.01 32.22 -33.99
C ARG A 38 0.21 31.56 -35.36
N ASN A 39 1.44 31.12 -35.64
CA ASN A 39 1.75 30.37 -36.86
C ASN A 39 1.10 28.98 -36.86
N ILE A 40 1.20 28.23 -35.76
CA ILE A 40 0.60 26.90 -35.58
C ILE A 40 -0.92 26.94 -35.82
N THR A 41 -1.58 28.01 -35.42
CA THR A 41 -3.04 28.17 -35.48
C THR A 41 -3.56 28.93 -36.71
N ASP A 42 -2.70 29.24 -37.68
CA ASP A 42 -3.03 30.07 -38.85
C ASP A 42 -3.73 31.38 -38.45
N GLY A 43 -3.17 32.08 -37.45
CA GLY A 43 -3.75 33.31 -36.92
C GLY A 43 -5.06 33.10 -36.17
N TYR A 44 -5.22 31.99 -35.44
CA TYR A 44 -6.42 31.65 -34.66
C TYR A 44 -7.70 31.48 -35.50
N LYS A 45 -7.56 31.04 -36.75
CA LYS A 45 -8.66 30.98 -37.72
C LYS A 45 -9.71 29.90 -37.42
N SER A 46 -9.27 28.75 -36.92
CA SER A 46 -10.13 27.57 -36.73
C SER A 46 -10.51 27.37 -35.27
N VAL A 47 -11.66 27.90 -34.85
CA VAL A 47 -12.19 27.72 -33.49
C VAL A 47 -12.80 26.33 -33.33
N LEU A 48 -12.35 25.58 -32.33
CA LEU A 48 -12.89 24.28 -31.92
C LEU A 48 -13.96 24.41 -30.83
N GLY A 49 -13.84 25.40 -29.94
CA GLY A 49 -14.79 25.62 -28.86
C GLY A 49 -14.53 26.91 -28.09
N ARG A 50 -15.54 27.35 -27.35
CA ARG A 50 -15.47 28.50 -26.42
C ARG A 50 -16.04 28.08 -25.07
N GLY A 51 -15.33 28.40 -23.99
CA GLY A 51 -15.72 28.03 -22.63
C GLY A 51 -15.41 29.14 -21.62
N ALA A 52 -15.72 28.88 -20.35
CA ALA A 52 -15.54 29.85 -19.26
C ALA A 52 -14.08 30.28 -19.05
N PHE A 53 -13.13 29.41 -19.40
CA PHE A 53 -11.69 29.65 -19.21
C PHE A 53 -10.99 30.18 -20.45
N GLY A 54 -11.66 30.23 -21.61
CA GLY A 54 -11.02 30.65 -22.85
C GLY A 54 -11.59 30.04 -24.12
N GLU A 55 -10.83 30.18 -25.20
CA GLU A 55 -11.17 29.68 -26.53
C GLU A 55 -10.16 28.61 -26.95
N VAL A 56 -10.63 27.57 -27.63
CA VAL A 56 -9.79 26.47 -28.13
C VAL A 56 -9.73 26.55 -29.64
N TYR A 57 -8.52 26.49 -30.19
CA TYR A 57 -8.23 26.61 -31.61
C TYR A 57 -7.56 25.35 -32.14
N LYS A 58 -7.84 24.99 -33.39
CA LYS A 58 -7.09 23.94 -34.10
C LYS A 58 -5.80 24.53 -34.64
N GLY A 59 -4.72 23.75 -34.58
CA GLY A 59 -3.47 24.08 -35.22
C GLY A 59 -2.72 22.87 -35.74
N THR A 60 -1.58 23.13 -36.38
CA THR A 60 -0.69 22.12 -36.97
C THR A 60 0.75 22.47 -36.62
N LEU A 61 1.49 21.51 -36.06
CA LEU A 61 2.92 21.63 -35.77
C LEU A 61 3.77 21.42 -37.03
N GLU A 62 5.07 21.73 -36.95
CA GLU A 62 6.03 21.56 -38.06
C GLU A 62 6.14 20.11 -38.55
N ASP A 63 5.96 19.14 -37.64
CA ASP A 63 5.96 17.71 -37.93
C ASP A 63 4.63 17.21 -38.52
N GLN A 64 3.72 18.12 -38.90
CA GLN A 64 2.37 17.88 -39.40
C GLN A 64 1.39 17.30 -38.35
N SER A 65 1.77 17.22 -37.07
CA SER A 65 0.86 16.80 -36.01
C SER A 65 -0.24 17.84 -35.79
N SER A 66 -1.49 17.39 -35.76
CA SER A 66 -2.64 18.26 -35.41
C SER A 66 -2.70 18.50 -33.90
N VAL A 67 -2.93 19.75 -33.51
CA VAL A 67 -2.98 20.18 -32.10
C VAL A 67 -4.22 21.01 -31.77
N ALA A 68 -4.58 21.00 -30.50
CA ALA A 68 -5.56 21.89 -29.92
C ALA A 68 -4.86 22.92 -29.02
N VAL A 69 -5.13 24.20 -29.24
CA VAL A 69 -4.54 25.32 -28.50
C VAL A 69 -5.63 26.02 -27.68
N LYS A 70 -5.58 25.87 -26.36
CA LYS A 70 -6.48 26.57 -25.43
C LYS A 70 -5.86 27.91 -25.05
N ARG A 71 -6.50 29.01 -25.40
CA ARG A 71 -6.09 30.39 -25.10
C ARG A 71 -6.96 30.98 -23.99
N TYR A 72 -6.33 31.43 -22.91
CA TYR A 72 -7.02 32.01 -21.76
C TYR A 72 -7.33 33.49 -21.99
N ILE A 73 -8.48 33.93 -21.50
CA ILE A 73 -8.98 35.30 -21.67
C ILE A 73 -8.55 36.13 -20.44
N HIS A 74 -7.65 37.11 -20.63
CA HIS A 74 -7.16 38.10 -19.64
C HIS A 74 -6.29 37.60 -18.45
N GLY A 75 -5.41 38.49 -17.96
CA GLY A 75 -4.35 38.24 -16.98
C GLY A 75 -4.77 37.89 -15.54
N THR A 76 -6.07 37.74 -15.25
CA THR A 76 -6.62 37.30 -13.96
C THR A 76 -6.59 35.77 -13.77
N HIS A 77 -6.28 35.00 -14.81
CA HIS A 77 -6.29 33.52 -14.77
C HIS A 77 -4.91 32.88 -14.66
N LYS A 78 -3.86 33.66 -14.33
CA LYS A 78 -2.47 33.16 -14.19
C LYS A 78 -2.37 31.94 -13.26
N GLU A 79 -3.07 31.98 -12.12
CA GLU A 79 -3.10 30.85 -11.17
C GLU A 79 -3.86 29.63 -11.70
N VAL A 80 -4.99 29.84 -12.39
CA VAL A 80 -5.82 28.76 -12.95
C VAL A 80 -5.05 28.05 -14.06
N PHE A 81 -4.44 28.81 -14.96
CA PHE A 81 -3.54 28.30 -15.99
C PHE A 81 -2.38 27.51 -15.37
N ALA A 82 -1.69 28.08 -14.37
CA ALA A 82 -0.55 27.41 -13.75
C ALA A 82 -0.96 26.10 -13.06
N LYS A 83 -2.10 26.09 -12.36
CA LYS A 83 -2.67 24.87 -11.76
C LYS A 83 -2.99 23.82 -12.82
N GLU A 84 -3.65 24.20 -13.91
CA GLU A 84 -4.00 23.26 -14.99
C GLU A 84 -2.74 22.64 -15.61
N VAL A 85 -1.72 23.45 -15.96
CA VAL A 85 -0.44 22.93 -16.47
C VAL A 85 0.22 21.97 -15.48
N ILE A 86 0.25 22.32 -14.18
CA ILE A 86 0.86 21.48 -13.13
C ILE A 86 0.12 20.15 -12.97
N VAL A 87 -1.22 20.16 -12.91
CA VAL A 87 -2.03 18.96 -12.72
C VAL A 87 -1.97 18.08 -13.97
N HIS A 88 -2.16 18.67 -15.15
CA HIS A 88 -2.21 17.96 -16.42
C HIS A 88 -0.86 17.32 -16.76
N SER A 89 0.26 17.98 -16.42
CA SER A 89 1.61 17.42 -16.61
C SER A 89 1.91 16.17 -15.77
N GLN A 90 1.13 15.90 -14.71
CA GLN A 90 1.32 14.72 -13.86
C GLN A 90 0.59 13.47 -14.36
N ILE A 91 -0.26 13.60 -15.37
CA ILE A 91 -1.13 12.52 -15.83
C ILE A 91 -0.64 12.02 -17.17
N ASN A 92 -0.09 10.80 -17.19
CA ASN A 92 0.26 10.12 -18.43
C ASN A 92 -0.58 8.86 -18.57
N HIS A 93 -1.67 8.96 -19.34
CA HIS A 93 -2.56 7.84 -19.59
C HIS A 93 -3.15 7.93 -21.00
N LYS A 94 -3.34 6.78 -21.67
CA LYS A 94 -3.87 6.72 -23.05
C LYS A 94 -5.24 7.41 -23.20
N ASN A 95 -6.07 7.35 -22.16
CA ASN A 95 -7.41 7.95 -22.09
C ASN A 95 -7.42 9.35 -21.43
N VAL A 96 -6.29 10.05 -21.40
CA VAL A 96 -6.23 11.49 -21.11
C VAL A 96 -5.65 12.19 -22.33
N VAL A 97 -6.18 13.36 -22.66
CA VAL A 97 -5.63 14.20 -23.74
C VAL A 97 -4.21 14.59 -23.36
N ARG A 98 -3.24 14.31 -24.22
CA ARG A 98 -1.82 14.60 -23.96
C ARG A 98 -1.53 16.10 -23.99
N LEU A 99 -0.91 16.60 -22.91
CA LEU A 99 -0.30 17.92 -22.86
C LEU A 99 1.02 17.92 -23.64
N LEU A 100 1.16 18.81 -24.61
CA LEU A 100 2.36 18.92 -25.47
C LEU A 100 3.28 20.08 -25.03
N GLY A 101 2.68 21.18 -24.58
CA GLY A 101 3.42 22.37 -24.22
C GLY A 101 2.54 23.53 -23.78
N CYS A 102 3.17 24.67 -23.52
CA CYS A 102 2.47 25.89 -23.16
C CYS A 102 3.21 27.16 -23.61
N CYS A 103 2.48 28.27 -23.66
CA CYS A 103 3.01 29.62 -23.78
C CYS A 103 2.68 30.39 -22.50
N THR A 104 3.67 31.10 -21.96
CA THR A 104 3.60 31.82 -20.68
C THR A 104 3.90 33.31 -20.80
N GLU A 105 3.88 33.84 -22.03
CA GLU A 105 4.08 35.27 -22.29
C GLU A 105 2.96 36.11 -21.64
N GLU A 106 3.30 37.33 -21.21
CA GLU A 106 2.52 38.14 -20.25
C GLU A 106 1.04 38.34 -20.63
N ASN A 107 0.75 38.44 -21.94
CA ASN A 107 -0.60 38.63 -22.49
C ASN A 107 -1.11 37.43 -23.31
N ALA A 108 -0.41 36.29 -23.22
CA ALA A 108 -0.54 35.17 -24.16
C ALA A 108 -0.41 33.81 -23.44
N LEU A 109 -1.23 33.59 -22.40
CA LEU A 109 -1.30 32.29 -21.72
C LEU A 109 -2.05 31.27 -22.57
N MET A 110 -1.35 30.22 -23.01
CA MET A 110 -1.91 29.19 -23.89
C MET A 110 -1.40 27.79 -23.55
N ILE A 111 -2.26 26.79 -23.66
CA ILE A 111 -1.91 25.37 -23.52
C ILE A 111 -2.02 24.69 -24.88
N VAL A 112 -1.00 23.92 -25.26
CA VAL A 112 -0.95 23.12 -26.50
C VAL A 112 -1.13 21.65 -26.16
N MET A 113 -2.14 21.01 -26.76
CA MET A 113 -2.53 19.62 -26.54
C MET A 113 -2.64 18.86 -27.86
N GLU A 114 -2.66 17.54 -27.80
CA GLU A 114 -3.04 16.74 -28.96
C GLU A 114 -4.47 17.06 -29.41
N PHE A 115 -4.70 17.07 -30.73
CA PHE A 115 -6.05 17.24 -31.30
C PHE A 115 -6.78 15.90 -31.37
N ILE A 116 -8.04 15.87 -30.91
CA ILE A 116 -8.89 14.68 -30.91
C ILE A 116 -10.02 14.83 -31.94
N SER A 117 -10.10 13.88 -32.89
CA SER A 117 -10.76 14.08 -34.19
C SER A 117 -12.28 13.90 -34.22
N ASN A 118 -12.86 13.02 -33.39
CA ASN A 118 -14.32 12.75 -33.40
C ASN A 118 -15.14 13.67 -32.46
N GLY A 119 -14.52 14.71 -31.90
CA GLY A 119 -15.19 15.66 -31.01
C GLY A 119 -15.46 15.06 -29.62
N ASN A 120 -16.52 15.53 -28.96
CA ASN A 120 -16.88 15.13 -27.59
C ASN A 120 -18.11 14.22 -27.54
N LEU A 121 -18.25 13.47 -26.43
CA LEU A 121 -19.35 12.55 -26.20
C LEU A 121 -20.71 13.26 -26.13
N ASP A 122 -20.75 14.50 -25.64
CA ASP A 122 -21.96 15.34 -25.63
C ASP A 122 -22.55 15.50 -27.04
N SER A 123 -21.71 15.81 -28.03
CA SER A 123 -22.11 15.96 -29.42
C SER A 123 -22.62 14.65 -30.04
N ILE A 124 -22.14 13.50 -29.57
CA ILE A 124 -22.61 12.18 -30.04
C ILE A 124 -23.94 11.80 -29.40
N LEU A 125 -24.12 12.11 -28.11
CA LEU A 125 -25.36 11.80 -27.39
C LEU A 125 -26.50 12.74 -27.82
N HIS A 126 -26.20 14.03 -27.97
CA HIS A 126 -27.22 15.10 -28.05
C HIS A 126 -27.19 15.91 -29.35
N GLY A 127 -26.21 15.68 -30.23
CA GLY A 127 -26.04 16.46 -31.46
C GLY A 127 -27.12 16.19 -32.51
N ASN A 128 -27.78 17.26 -32.98
CA ASN A 128 -28.69 17.21 -34.11
C ASN A 128 -27.89 17.25 -35.43
N ARG A 129 -27.59 16.10 -36.02
CA ARG A 129 -27.17 16.07 -37.42
C ARG A 129 -28.43 16.09 -38.28
N GLY A 130 -28.55 17.06 -39.19
CA GLY A 130 -29.69 17.19 -40.13
C GLY A 130 -29.95 15.96 -41.03
N ASN A 131 -29.16 14.90 -40.90
CA ASN A 131 -29.25 13.62 -41.62
C ASN A 131 -29.68 12.43 -40.72
N GLY A 132 -30.18 12.69 -39.50
CA GLY A 132 -30.57 11.67 -38.52
C GLY A 132 -29.52 11.46 -37.41
N ARG A 133 -29.94 10.85 -36.29
CA ARG A 133 -29.06 10.55 -35.14
C ARG A 133 -28.00 9.53 -35.53
N VAL A 134 -26.75 9.73 -35.08
CA VAL A 134 -25.67 8.74 -35.28
C VAL A 134 -26.00 7.49 -34.47
N PRO A 135 -26.05 6.28 -35.09
CA PRO A 135 -26.23 5.05 -34.34
C PRO A 135 -25.12 4.90 -33.30
N PHE A 136 -25.52 4.66 -32.05
CA PHE A 136 -24.58 4.51 -30.94
C PHE A 136 -24.99 3.29 -30.10
N PRO A 137 -24.56 2.08 -30.49
CA PRO A 137 -24.97 0.85 -29.83
C PRO A 137 -24.51 0.77 -28.37
N LEU A 138 -25.28 0.06 -27.53
CA LEU A 138 -24.98 -0.12 -26.10
C LEU A 138 -23.57 -0.67 -25.85
N LYS A 139 -23.08 -1.56 -26.73
CA LYS A 139 -21.71 -2.10 -26.63
C LYS A 139 -20.64 -1.01 -26.67
N LYS A 140 -20.76 -0.02 -27.57
CA LYS A 140 -19.77 1.05 -27.68
C LYS A 140 -19.90 2.04 -26.51
N ARG A 141 -21.14 2.30 -26.08
CA ARG A 141 -21.45 3.08 -24.88
C ARG A 141 -20.78 2.54 -23.63
N ILE A 142 -20.89 1.23 -23.39
CA ILE A 142 -20.28 0.60 -22.21
C ILE A 142 -18.75 0.54 -22.31
N GLU A 143 -18.18 0.34 -23.50
CA GLU A 143 -16.73 0.40 -23.72
C GLU A 143 -16.17 1.78 -23.34
N ILE A 144 -16.83 2.86 -23.79
CA ILE A 144 -16.47 4.23 -23.42
C ILE A 144 -16.59 4.44 -21.90
N ALA A 145 -17.70 4.02 -21.29
CA ALA A 145 -17.90 4.15 -19.85
C ALA A 145 -16.83 3.41 -19.03
N ILE A 146 -16.42 2.21 -19.46
CA ILE A 146 -15.36 1.43 -18.82
C ILE A 146 -14.04 2.19 -18.87
N GLU A 147 -13.62 2.66 -20.05
CA GLU A 147 -12.33 3.33 -20.20
C GLU A 147 -12.27 4.68 -19.45
N VAL A 148 -13.39 5.42 -19.38
CA VAL A 148 -13.51 6.63 -18.55
C VAL A 148 -13.41 6.29 -17.06
N ALA A 149 -14.08 5.22 -16.60
CA ALA A 149 -14.01 4.81 -15.21
C ALA A 149 -12.61 4.35 -14.79
N GLU A 150 -11.90 3.64 -15.68
CA GLU A 150 -10.54 3.17 -15.47
C GLU A 150 -9.54 4.31 -15.31
N VAL A 151 -9.61 5.34 -16.17
CA VAL A 151 -8.71 6.48 -16.07
C VAL A 151 -8.99 7.34 -14.85
N LEU A 152 -10.26 7.49 -14.45
CA LEU A 152 -10.62 8.16 -13.19
C LEU A 152 -10.07 7.40 -11.98
N TRP A 153 -10.20 6.08 -11.96
CA TRP A 153 -9.58 5.25 -10.92
C TRP A 153 -8.06 5.42 -10.90
N CYS A 154 -7.39 5.45 -12.05
CA CYS A 154 -5.96 5.68 -12.15
C CYS A 154 -5.57 7.03 -11.52
N MET A 155 -6.29 8.10 -11.87
CA MET A 155 -6.09 9.46 -11.32
C MET A 155 -6.29 9.51 -9.80
N HIS A 156 -7.33 8.84 -9.28
CA HIS A 156 -7.62 8.79 -7.84
C HIS A 156 -6.61 7.95 -7.05
N SER A 157 -5.92 7.01 -7.70
CA SER A 157 -4.96 6.09 -7.07
C SER A 157 -3.50 6.57 -7.14
N MET A 158 -3.25 7.75 -7.72
CA MET A 158 -1.90 8.33 -7.78
C MET A 158 -1.38 8.70 -6.38
N TYR A 159 -0.05 8.75 -6.22
CA TYR A 159 0.59 9.18 -4.96
C TYR A 159 0.09 10.56 -4.49
N SER A 160 -0.17 11.46 -5.44
CA SER A 160 -0.93 12.69 -5.23
C SER A 160 -2.20 12.57 -6.07
N PRO A 161 -3.32 12.11 -5.48
CA PRO A 161 -4.55 11.88 -6.23
C PRO A 161 -4.98 13.13 -6.99
N VAL A 162 -5.32 12.96 -8.26
CA VAL A 162 -5.89 14.02 -9.09
C VAL A 162 -7.40 13.90 -9.10
N LEU A 163 -8.08 14.95 -8.69
CA LEU A 163 -9.52 15.11 -8.81
C LEU A 163 -9.82 15.96 -10.03
N HIS A 164 -10.66 15.49 -10.93
CA HIS A 164 -11.00 16.26 -12.13
C HIS A 164 -11.97 17.39 -11.81
N GLY A 165 -13.04 17.10 -11.06
CA GLY A 165 -14.04 18.07 -10.60
C GLY A 165 -15.04 18.56 -11.65
N ASP A 166 -14.91 18.15 -12.92
CA ASP A 166 -15.80 18.58 -14.02
C ASP A 166 -16.01 17.45 -15.05
N ILE A 167 -16.26 16.23 -14.56
CA ILE A 167 -16.54 15.10 -15.44
C ILE A 167 -17.94 15.26 -16.04
N LYS A 168 -18.00 15.36 -17.37
CA LYS A 168 -19.23 15.49 -18.17
C LYS A 168 -18.96 15.07 -19.61
N PRO A 169 -19.97 14.73 -20.43
CA PRO A 169 -19.76 14.28 -21.81
C PRO A 169 -19.03 15.30 -22.69
N ALA A 170 -19.15 16.60 -22.41
CA ALA A 170 -18.45 17.64 -23.17
C ALA A 170 -16.92 17.61 -22.97
N ASN A 171 -16.44 17.06 -21.85
CA ASN A 171 -15.02 16.94 -21.50
C ASN A 171 -14.45 15.54 -21.81
N ILE A 172 -15.28 14.61 -22.33
CA ILE A 172 -14.86 13.29 -22.79
C ILE A 172 -14.77 13.32 -24.31
N LEU A 173 -13.56 13.49 -24.84
CA LEU A 173 -13.29 13.51 -26.28
C LEU A 173 -13.14 12.10 -26.83
N LEU A 174 -13.36 11.92 -28.13
CA LEU A 174 -13.26 10.62 -28.80
C LEU A 174 -12.26 10.69 -29.95
N ASP A 175 -11.25 9.82 -29.91
CA ASP A 175 -10.27 9.72 -31.00
C ASP A 175 -10.86 9.02 -32.24
N GLU A 176 -10.05 8.87 -33.29
CA GLU A 176 -10.43 8.21 -34.55
C GLU A 176 -10.97 6.77 -34.37
N ASN A 177 -10.58 6.08 -33.30
CA ASN A 177 -11.03 4.73 -32.95
C ASN A 177 -12.22 4.74 -31.98
N PHE A 178 -12.80 5.92 -31.74
CA PHE A 178 -13.84 6.17 -30.74
C PHE A 178 -13.42 5.71 -29.34
N GLN A 179 -12.14 5.89 -29.00
CA GLN A 179 -11.66 5.69 -27.63
C GLN A 179 -11.75 7.00 -26.85
N PRO A 180 -12.21 6.96 -25.59
CA PRO A 180 -12.42 8.17 -24.81
C PRO A 180 -11.10 8.74 -24.31
N LYS A 181 -11.00 10.06 -24.33
CA LYS A 181 -9.92 10.84 -23.71
C LYS A 181 -10.51 11.95 -22.86
N ILE A 182 -10.21 11.94 -21.57
CA ILE A 182 -10.59 13.01 -20.65
C ILE A 182 -9.78 14.27 -20.95
N SER A 183 -10.45 15.40 -20.97
CA SER A 183 -9.92 16.73 -21.30
C SER A 183 -10.43 17.79 -20.30
N ASP A 184 -9.87 18.99 -20.38
CA ASP A 184 -10.24 20.17 -19.59
C ASP A 184 -10.00 20.05 -18.07
N PHE A 185 -8.74 20.18 -17.67
CA PHE A 185 -8.29 20.12 -16.28
C PHE A 185 -8.32 21.49 -15.57
N GLY A 186 -9.08 22.46 -16.10
CA GLY A 186 -9.06 23.86 -15.63
C GLY A 186 -9.51 24.08 -14.19
N ILE A 187 -10.26 23.15 -13.62
CA ILE A 187 -10.64 23.17 -12.20
C ILE A 187 -10.14 21.95 -11.42
N ALA A 188 -9.31 21.12 -12.06
CA ALA A 188 -8.77 19.92 -11.46
C ALA A 188 -7.84 20.27 -10.29
N ARG A 189 -7.74 19.35 -9.33
CA ARG A 189 -7.00 19.56 -8.07
C ARG A 189 -6.14 18.36 -7.73
N LEU A 190 -4.96 18.64 -7.18
CA LEU A 190 -4.14 17.63 -6.50
C LEU A 190 -4.51 17.60 -5.03
N LEU A 191 -4.78 16.40 -4.51
CA LEU A 191 -4.88 16.21 -3.07
C LEU A 191 -3.48 16.21 -2.46
N SER A 192 -3.23 17.18 -1.58
CA SER A 192 -1.98 17.28 -0.81
C SER A 192 -1.97 16.32 0.38
N ALA A 193 -0.78 15.93 0.85
CA ALA A 193 -0.61 15.10 2.06
C ALA A 193 -1.27 15.69 3.34
N ASN A 194 -1.62 16.98 3.33
CA ASN A 194 -2.28 17.69 4.43
C ASN A 194 -3.82 17.48 4.47
N GLY A 195 -4.36 16.58 3.63
CA GLY A 195 -5.78 16.24 3.60
C GLY A 195 -6.63 17.06 2.62
N PRO A 196 -7.96 16.82 2.59
CA PRO A 196 -8.90 17.52 1.71
C PRO A 196 -8.96 19.01 2.05
N GLN A 197 -8.77 19.87 1.04
CA GLN A 197 -8.85 21.33 1.21
C GLN A 197 -10.26 21.82 0.92
N GLN A 198 -10.81 22.64 1.83
CA GLN A 198 -12.07 23.32 1.60
C GLN A 198 -11.90 24.37 0.50
N ALA A 199 -12.76 24.31 -0.52
CA ALA A 199 -12.77 25.28 -1.60
C ALA A 199 -13.28 26.63 -1.09
N THR A 200 -12.59 27.71 -1.44
CA THR A 200 -13.08 29.08 -1.22
C THR A 200 -14.32 29.39 -2.08
N THR A 201 -14.47 28.70 -3.21
CA THR A 201 -15.65 28.78 -4.09
C THR A 201 -15.91 27.42 -4.71
N VAL A 202 -17.17 27.00 -4.71
CA VAL A 202 -17.63 25.79 -5.41
C VAL A 202 -17.71 26.11 -6.90
N ILE A 203 -16.96 25.37 -7.72
CA ILE A 203 -16.89 25.55 -9.17
C ILE A 203 -17.17 24.19 -9.82
N GLY A 204 -17.98 24.17 -10.87
CA GLY A 204 -18.30 22.98 -11.66
C GLY A 204 -19.54 23.19 -12.54
N SER A 205 -19.93 22.16 -13.29
CA SER A 205 -21.07 22.22 -14.20
C SER A 205 -22.40 21.86 -13.54
N ILE A 206 -23.43 22.69 -13.75
CA ILE A 206 -24.80 22.44 -13.25
C ILE A 206 -25.32 21.11 -13.81
N GLY A 207 -25.93 20.29 -12.95
CA GLY A 207 -26.42 18.94 -13.28
C GLY A 207 -25.41 17.82 -13.00
N TYR A 208 -24.10 18.13 -12.94
CA TYR A 208 -23.03 17.16 -12.62
C TYR A 208 -22.41 17.41 -11.25
N LEU A 209 -22.57 18.62 -10.71
CA LEU A 209 -22.05 19.00 -9.40
C LEU A 209 -22.60 18.10 -8.29
N ASP A 210 -21.67 17.49 -7.54
CA ASP A 210 -21.96 16.68 -6.36
C ASP A 210 -22.64 17.53 -5.27
N PRO A 211 -23.87 17.18 -4.83
CA PRO A 211 -24.55 17.89 -3.75
C PRO A 211 -23.73 17.98 -2.47
N ALA A 212 -22.97 16.93 -2.13
CA ALA A 212 -22.12 16.94 -0.93
C ALA A 212 -20.93 17.92 -1.07
N TYR A 213 -20.41 18.11 -2.29
CA TYR A 213 -19.41 19.12 -2.57
C TYR A 213 -20.01 20.53 -2.49
N CYS A 214 -21.22 20.73 -3.01
CA CYS A 214 -21.94 22.01 -2.90
C CYS A 214 -22.20 22.41 -1.43
N GLU A 215 -22.54 21.44 -0.58
CA GLU A 215 -22.82 21.67 0.85
C GLU A 215 -21.55 21.89 1.68
N SER A 216 -20.52 21.05 1.48
CA SER A 216 -19.31 21.07 2.32
C SER A 216 -18.21 22.02 1.81
N GLY A 217 -18.22 22.32 0.51
CA GLY A 217 -17.10 22.95 -0.19
C GLY A 217 -15.87 22.04 -0.35
N ILE A 218 -15.94 20.76 0.02
CA ILE A 218 -14.80 19.83 -0.02
C ILE A 218 -14.92 18.94 -1.25
N LEU A 219 -13.98 19.08 -2.19
CA LEU A 219 -13.90 18.22 -3.37
C LEU A 219 -13.18 16.92 -3.01
N THR A 220 -13.76 15.77 -3.36
CA THR A 220 -13.22 14.44 -3.04
C THR A 220 -13.25 13.52 -4.27
N PRO A 221 -12.56 12.36 -4.25
CA PRO A 221 -12.71 11.34 -5.30
C PRO A 221 -14.18 10.95 -5.55
N LYS A 222 -14.99 10.94 -4.49
CA LYS A 222 -16.42 10.62 -4.55
C LYS A 222 -17.27 11.68 -5.27
N SER A 223 -16.74 12.88 -5.46
CA SER A 223 -17.39 13.93 -6.25
C SER A 223 -17.24 13.67 -7.75
N ASP A 224 -16.09 13.11 -8.19
CA ASP A 224 -15.92 12.60 -9.56
C ASP A 224 -16.79 11.35 -9.79
N VAL A 225 -16.95 10.48 -8.79
CA VAL A 225 -17.87 9.32 -8.85
C VAL A 225 -19.31 9.77 -9.11
N TYR A 226 -19.78 10.79 -8.39
CA TYR A 226 -21.12 11.34 -8.59
C TYR A 226 -21.30 11.88 -10.01
N SER A 227 -20.36 12.72 -10.46
CA SER A 227 -20.37 13.31 -11.81
C SER A 227 -20.39 12.23 -12.90
N PHE A 228 -19.60 11.17 -12.73
CA PHE A 228 -19.60 10.00 -13.61
C PHE A 228 -20.92 9.22 -13.57
N GLY A 229 -21.59 9.15 -12.42
CA GLY A 229 -22.95 8.60 -12.31
C GLY A 229 -23.96 9.33 -13.19
N VAL A 230 -23.86 10.66 -13.30
CA VAL A 230 -24.68 11.45 -14.24
C VAL A 230 -24.34 11.12 -15.69
N VAL A 231 -23.05 11.00 -16.02
CA VAL A 231 -22.60 10.57 -17.36
C VAL A 231 -23.17 9.20 -17.73
N LEU A 232 -23.20 8.24 -16.79
CA LEU A 232 -23.82 6.92 -17.02
C LEU A 232 -25.31 7.04 -17.35
N LEU A 233 -26.05 7.92 -16.66
CA LEU A 233 -27.45 8.17 -16.97
C LEU A 233 -27.63 8.75 -18.36
N GLU A 234 -26.85 9.77 -18.75
CA GLU A 234 -26.92 10.33 -20.11
C GLU A 234 -26.56 9.30 -21.18
N ILE A 235 -25.59 8.42 -20.90
CA ILE A 235 -25.22 7.33 -21.80
C ILE A 235 -26.40 6.38 -22.04
N ILE A 236 -27.15 5.98 -21.01
CA ILE A 236 -28.25 5.00 -21.16
C ILE A 236 -29.60 5.62 -21.53
N THR A 237 -29.80 6.91 -21.28
CA THR A 237 -31.07 7.61 -21.54
C THR A 237 -31.02 8.51 -22.77
N ARG A 238 -29.83 8.99 -23.18
CA ARG A 238 -29.65 10.12 -24.12
C ARG A 238 -30.43 11.38 -23.74
N ASN A 239 -30.85 11.52 -22.49
CA ASN A 239 -31.41 12.77 -21.97
C ASN A 239 -30.27 13.65 -21.47
N LYS A 240 -30.42 14.97 -21.56
CA LYS A 240 -29.43 15.90 -21.02
C LYS A 240 -29.45 15.87 -19.49
N ALA A 241 -28.30 16.10 -18.86
CA ALA A 241 -28.18 16.17 -17.40
C ALA A 241 -29.13 17.20 -16.74
N VAL A 242 -29.51 18.26 -17.47
CA VAL A 242 -30.47 19.28 -17.04
C VAL A 242 -31.51 19.49 -18.14
N ASP A 243 -32.79 19.38 -17.79
CA ASP A 243 -33.92 19.74 -18.64
C ASP A 243 -34.85 20.69 -17.88
N GLY A 244 -34.87 21.96 -18.29
CA GLY A 244 -35.54 23.04 -17.55
C GLY A 244 -34.99 23.18 -16.13
N THR A 245 -35.84 22.96 -15.12
CA THR A 245 -35.50 23.07 -13.70
C THR A 245 -35.21 21.73 -13.03
N VAL A 246 -35.39 20.60 -13.72
CA VAL A 246 -35.23 19.26 -13.16
C VAL A 246 -33.93 18.63 -13.67
N THR A 247 -33.15 18.03 -12.78
CA THR A 247 -31.95 17.30 -13.16
C THR A 247 -32.27 15.84 -13.48
N LEU A 248 -31.55 15.26 -14.44
CA LEU A 248 -31.69 13.85 -14.80
C LEU A 248 -31.45 12.94 -13.59
N ALA A 249 -30.43 13.24 -12.79
CA ALA A 249 -30.12 12.50 -11.58
C ALA A 249 -31.27 12.49 -10.57
N GLN A 250 -31.94 13.64 -10.38
CA GLN A 250 -33.09 13.75 -9.49
C GLN A 250 -34.28 12.95 -10.02
N SER A 251 -34.67 13.14 -11.27
CA SER A 251 -35.81 12.44 -11.88
C SER A 251 -35.63 10.92 -11.84
N PHE A 252 -34.42 10.43 -12.14
CA PHE A 252 -34.11 8.99 -12.14
C PHE A 252 -34.14 8.39 -10.73
N ASN A 253 -33.56 9.08 -9.74
CA ASN A 253 -33.59 8.63 -8.34
C ASN A 253 -35.01 8.66 -7.76
N GLU A 254 -35.83 9.66 -8.09
CA GLU A 254 -37.23 9.74 -7.66
C GLU A 254 -38.04 8.56 -8.21
N ALA A 255 -37.91 8.25 -9.50
CA ALA A 255 -38.56 7.11 -10.13
C ALA A 255 -38.17 5.79 -9.44
N LEU A 256 -36.87 5.57 -9.19
CA LEU A 256 -36.40 4.39 -8.45
C LEU A 256 -36.95 4.31 -7.02
N THR A 257 -37.00 5.43 -6.30
CA THR A 257 -37.47 5.48 -4.91
C THR A 257 -38.97 5.20 -4.81
N LYS A 258 -39.75 5.62 -5.81
CA LYS A 258 -41.19 5.33 -5.94
C LYS A 258 -41.48 3.91 -6.44
N GLY A 259 -40.45 3.13 -6.78
CA GLY A 259 -40.61 1.79 -7.35
C GLY A 259 -41.14 1.81 -8.79
N GLU A 260 -41.03 2.94 -9.49
CA GLU A 260 -41.45 3.08 -10.88
C GLU A 260 -40.46 2.35 -11.81
N ASP A 261 -40.97 1.80 -12.92
CA ASP A 261 -40.12 1.16 -13.93
C ASP A 261 -39.37 2.21 -14.75
N VAL A 262 -38.08 2.41 -14.45
CA VAL A 262 -37.21 3.37 -15.16
C VAL A 262 -36.93 3.01 -16.62
N GLN A 263 -37.42 1.87 -17.13
CA GLN A 263 -37.24 1.48 -18.53
C GLN A 263 -37.75 2.50 -19.53
N HIS A 264 -38.82 3.23 -19.19
CA HIS A 264 -39.37 4.28 -20.04
C HIS A 264 -38.42 5.47 -20.24
N MET A 265 -37.38 5.60 -19.38
CA MET A 265 -36.37 6.66 -19.49
C MET A 265 -35.18 6.26 -20.37
N PHE A 266 -35.03 4.98 -20.71
CA PHE A 266 -33.91 4.50 -21.51
C PHE A 266 -34.05 4.91 -22.98
N ASP A 267 -32.91 5.13 -23.64
CA ASP A 267 -32.88 5.48 -25.06
C ASP A 267 -33.48 4.34 -25.90
N GLU A 268 -34.50 4.68 -26.69
CA GLU A 268 -35.25 3.75 -27.55
C GLU A 268 -34.34 2.95 -28.47
N GLU A 269 -33.22 3.53 -28.95
CA GLU A 269 -32.27 2.84 -29.85
C GLU A 269 -31.62 1.61 -29.19
N ILE A 270 -31.41 1.66 -27.87
CA ILE A 270 -30.74 0.58 -27.12
C ILE A 270 -31.71 -0.22 -26.25
N SER A 271 -32.96 0.22 -26.08
CA SER A 271 -34.00 -0.40 -25.25
C SER A 271 -34.68 -1.63 -25.90
N VAL A 272 -33.92 -2.41 -26.68
CA VAL A 272 -34.36 -3.70 -27.23
C VAL A 272 -34.40 -4.78 -26.13
N ALA A 273 -35.24 -5.80 -26.30
CA ALA A 273 -35.52 -6.82 -25.28
C ALA A 273 -34.25 -7.46 -24.66
N GLU A 274 -33.26 -7.78 -25.50
CA GLU A 274 -31.98 -8.37 -25.09
C GLU A 274 -31.14 -7.44 -24.18
N ASN A 275 -31.26 -6.13 -24.37
CA ASN A 275 -30.47 -5.12 -23.67
C ASN A 275 -31.10 -4.64 -22.36
N LYS A 276 -32.43 -4.78 -22.19
CA LYS A 276 -33.17 -4.27 -21.04
C LYS A 276 -32.57 -4.68 -19.69
N LYS A 277 -32.15 -5.94 -19.57
CA LYS A 277 -31.50 -6.46 -18.35
C LYS A 277 -30.18 -5.74 -18.03
N PHE A 278 -29.39 -5.42 -19.06
CA PHE A 278 -28.11 -4.73 -18.91
C PHE A 278 -28.30 -3.24 -18.62
N LEU A 279 -29.26 -2.58 -19.29
CA LEU A 279 -29.63 -1.18 -19.03
C LEU A 279 -30.07 -0.98 -17.58
N ARG A 280 -30.89 -1.90 -17.05
CA ARG A 280 -31.29 -1.89 -15.63
C ARG A 280 -30.08 -1.95 -14.69
N ARG A 281 -29.10 -2.81 -14.98
CA ARG A 281 -27.87 -2.93 -14.16
C ARG A 281 -26.99 -1.68 -14.23
N ILE A 282 -26.85 -1.08 -15.42
CA ILE A 282 -26.11 0.19 -15.57
C ILE A 282 -26.84 1.31 -14.81
N GLY A 283 -28.17 1.38 -14.90
CA GLY A 283 -28.99 2.32 -14.13
C GLY A 283 -28.86 2.15 -12.61
N GLN A 284 -28.87 0.90 -12.12
CA GLN A 284 -28.63 0.61 -10.70
C GLN A 284 -27.22 1.04 -10.25
N LEU A 285 -26.20 0.82 -11.09
CA LEU A 285 -24.84 1.28 -10.81
C LEU A 285 -24.75 2.80 -10.78
N ALA A 286 -25.41 3.49 -11.73
CA ALA A 286 -25.50 4.94 -11.74
C ALA A 286 -26.18 5.46 -10.46
N ALA A 287 -27.30 4.85 -10.04
CA ALA A 287 -28.00 5.21 -8.79
C ALA A 287 -27.12 5.03 -7.54
N LYS A 288 -26.24 4.01 -7.50
CA LYS A 288 -25.24 3.84 -6.43
C LYS A 288 -24.19 4.96 -6.44
N CYS A 289 -23.75 5.40 -7.62
CA CYS A 289 -22.82 6.53 -7.75
C CYS A 289 -23.46 7.86 -7.31
N LEU A 290 -24.78 7.99 -7.49
CA LEU A 290 -25.57 9.20 -7.20
C LEU A 290 -26.11 9.27 -5.76
N GLN A 291 -25.72 8.36 -4.87
CA GLN A 291 -26.16 8.37 -3.48
C GLN A 291 -25.79 9.67 -2.77
N ARG A 292 -26.67 10.15 -1.89
CA ARG A 292 -26.41 11.37 -1.11
C ARG A 292 -25.34 11.14 -0.05
N ASP A 293 -25.34 9.98 0.60
CA ASP A 293 -24.28 9.60 1.53
C ASP A 293 -23.01 9.20 0.78
N VAL A 294 -22.00 10.05 0.87
CA VAL A 294 -20.67 9.90 0.25
C VAL A 294 -20.02 8.56 0.61
N LYS A 295 -20.25 8.03 1.82
CA LYS A 295 -19.65 6.76 2.27
C LYS A 295 -20.23 5.53 1.55
N THR A 296 -21.48 5.64 1.08
CA THR A 296 -22.17 4.55 0.39
C THR A 296 -21.87 4.49 -1.11
N ARG A 297 -21.30 5.57 -1.67
CA ARG A 297 -20.88 5.59 -3.07
C ARG A 297 -19.72 4.61 -3.27
N PRO A 298 -19.69 3.86 -4.38
CA PRO A 298 -18.56 2.99 -4.70
C PRO A 298 -17.27 3.77 -4.98
N GLU A 299 -16.12 3.10 -4.92
CA GLU A 299 -14.87 3.59 -5.49
C GLU A 299 -14.87 3.42 -7.02
N MET A 300 -14.11 4.25 -7.75
CA MET A 300 -14.08 4.16 -9.22
C MET A 300 -13.59 2.80 -9.75
N VAL A 301 -12.75 2.09 -8.99
CA VAL A 301 -12.34 0.71 -9.32
C VAL A 301 -13.53 -0.25 -9.31
N GLU A 302 -14.45 -0.11 -8.35
CA GLU A 302 -15.64 -0.94 -8.22
C GLU A 302 -16.64 -0.63 -9.35
N VAL A 303 -16.74 0.66 -9.72
CA VAL A 303 -17.55 1.11 -10.87
C VAL A 303 -17.01 0.53 -12.18
N ALA A 304 -15.70 0.65 -12.44
CA ALA A 304 -15.06 0.10 -13.63
C ALA A 304 -15.24 -1.42 -13.72
N ASN A 305 -15.04 -2.13 -12.60
CA ASN A 305 -15.26 -3.58 -12.53
C ASN A 305 -16.72 -3.96 -12.80
N SER A 306 -17.67 -3.25 -12.19
CA SER A 306 -19.11 -3.47 -12.42
C SER A 306 -19.48 -3.35 -13.90
N LEU A 307 -18.96 -2.32 -14.59
CA LEU A 307 -19.19 -2.11 -16.03
C LEU A 307 -18.52 -3.20 -16.88
N ARG A 308 -17.27 -3.59 -16.58
CA ARG A 308 -16.59 -4.71 -17.27
C ARG A 308 -17.37 -6.01 -17.13
N MET A 309 -17.98 -6.25 -15.97
CA MET A 309 -18.80 -7.43 -15.72
C MET A 309 -20.10 -7.40 -16.52
N ILE A 310 -20.77 -6.25 -16.60
CA ILE A 310 -21.93 -6.07 -17.47
C ILE A 310 -21.54 -6.34 -18.94
N ARG A 311 -20.41 -5.80 -19.42
CA ARG A 311 -19.89 -6.07 -20.77
C ARG A 311 -19.57 -7.55 -21.01
N LYS A 312 -18.93 -8.24 -20.07
CA LYS A 312 -18.65 -9.68 -20.16
C LYS A 312 -19.96 -10.49 -20.23
N ALA A 313 -20.97 -10.10 -19.47
CA ALA A 313 -22.29 -10.72 -19.51
C ALA A 313 -23.06 -10.44 -20.81
N MET A 314 -22.86 -9.29 -21.45
CA MET A 314 -23.37 -9.04 -22.80
C MET A 314 -22.73 -9.95 -23.86
N GLN A 315 -21.54 -10.50 -23.59
CA GLN A 315 -20.81 -11.40 -24.50
C GLN A 315 -21.08 -12.89 -24.24
N ARG A 316 -21.67 -13.24 -23.09
CA ARG A 316 -21.92 -14.63 -22.67
C ARG A 316 -23.38 -14.76 -22.26
N ASP A 317 -24.14 -15.56 -22.99
CA ASP A 317 -25.55 -15.82 -22.76
C ASP A 317 -25.76 -16.73 -21.51
N GLN A 318 -25.43 -16.24 -20.31
CA GLN A 318 -25.43 -17.03 -19.06
C GLN A 318 -26.30 -16.44 -17.92
N ASP A 319 -26.76 -17.37 -17.06
CA ASP A 319 -27.75 -17.25 -15.97
C ASP A 319 -27.41 -16.29 -14.81
N GLU A 320 -28.49 -15.83 -14.16
CA GLU A 320 -28.55 -14.85 -13.06
C GLU A 320 -27.66 -15.18 -11.85
N ASP A 321 -27.53 -16.46 -11.47
CA ASP A 321 -26.77 -16.90 -10.29
C ASP A 321 -25.24 -16.83 -10.49
N VAL A 322 -24.76 -17.05 -11.71
CA VAL A 322 -23.34 -16.92 -12.08
C VAL A 322 -22.94 -15.43 -12.14
N LEU A 323 -23.89 -14.58 -12.53
CA LEU A 323 -23.72 -13.14 -12.68
C LEU A 323 -23.61 -12.40 -11.33
N LEU A 324 -24.37 -12.83 -10.31
CA LEU A 324 -24.32 -12.25 -8.97
C LEU A 324 -22.98 -12.55 -8.31
N ALA A 325 -22.50 -13.79 -8.47
CA ALA A 325 -21.19 -14.21 -7.99
C ALA A 325 -20.04 -13.52 -8.75
N ALA A 326 -20.13 -13.35 -10.07
CA ALA A 326 -19.09 -12.66 -10.83
C ALA A 326 -19.03 -11.13 -10.54
N TYR A 327 -20.13 -10.53 -10.08
CA TYR A 327 -20.16 -9.14 -9.60
C TYR A 327 -19.44 -8.97 -8.24
N GLN A 328 -19.30 -10.05 -7.46
CA GLN A 328 -18.76 -10.04 -6.10
C GLN A 328 -17.31 -10.59 -6.02
N PHE A 329 -16.83 -11.39 -6.99
CA PHE A 329 -15.55 -12.14 -6.89
C PHE A 329 -14.54 -11.94 -8.03
N GLY A 330 -14.68 -10.92 -8.89
CA GLY A 330 -13.66 -10.57 -9.90
C GLY A 330 -13.43 -11.64 -10.99
N ASP A 331 -12.16 -12.02 -11.23
CA ASP A 331 -11.76 -12.98 -12.28
C ASP A 331 -11.82 -14.46 -11.83
N LEU A 332 -12.36 -14.76 -10.64
CA LEU A 332 -12.46 -16.13 -10.15
C LEU A 332 -13.43 -16.98 -11.00
N LYS A 333 -12.99 -18.19 -11.37
CA LYS A 333 -13.85 -19.15 -12.05
C LYS A 333 -14.79 -19.83 -11.05
N ILE A 334 -16.08 -19.86 -11.38
CA ILE A 334 -17.05 -20.69 -10.66
C ILE A 334 -17.11 -22.04 -11.35
N PHE A 335 -16.75 -23.10 -10.64
CA PHE A 335 -16.77 -24.45 -11.15
C PHE A 335 -18.11 -25.13 -10.84
N ASN A 336 -18.58 -25.99 -11.74
CA ASN A 336 -19.70 -26.87 -11.46
C ASN A 336 -19.24 -28.21 -10.84
N GLU A 337 -20.17 -28.98 -10.29
CA GLU A 337 -19.87 -30.24 -9.60
C GLU A 337 -19.17 -31.28 -10.51
N THR A 338 -19.54 -31.32 -11.79
CA THR A 338 -18.91 -32.22 -12.78
C THR A 338 -17.46 -31.84 -13.02
N GLU A 339 -17.16 -30.56 -13.20
CA GLU A 339 -15.79 -30.05 -13.32
C GLU A 339 -14.98 -30.36 -12.06
N MET A 340 -15.56 -30.16 -10.86
CA MET A 340 -14.87 -30.46 -9.58
C MET A 340 -14.51 -31.94 -9.46
N LYS A 341 -15.44 -32.84 -9.81
CA LYS A 341 -15.19 -34.29 -9.85
C LYS A 341 -14.15 -34.66 -10.91
N GLU A 342 -14.19 -34.08 -12.09
CA GLU A 342 -13.21 -34.37 -13.14
C GLU A 342 -11.79 -33.96 -12.71
N MET A 343 -11.64 -32.73 -12.23
CA MET A 343 -10.35 -32.16 -11.83
C MET A 343 -9.70 -32.92 -10.66
N THR A 344 -10.50 -33.45 -9.73
CA THR A 344 -10.02 -34.17 -8.53
C THR A 344 -10.00 -35.69 -8.69
N LYS A 345 -10.32 -36.21 -9.88
CA LYS A 345 -10.57 -37.64 -10.16
C LYS A 345 -11.54 -38.25 -9.15
N ASN A 346 -12.73 -37.66 -9.07
CA ASN A 346 -13.80 -38.01 -8.14
C ASN A 346 -13.30 -38.03 -6.68
N TYR A 347 -12.56 -36.99 -6.29
CA TYR A 347 -11.98 -36.82 -4.95
C TYR A 347 -11.06 -37.96 -4.49
N SER A 348 -10.56 -38.79 -5.41
CA SER A 348 -9.60 -39.86 -5.09
C SER A 348 -8.19 -39.32 -4.76
N MET A 349 -7.89 -38.09 -5.19
CA MET A 349 -6.57 -37.45 -5.08
C MET A 349 -6.36 -36.69 -3.76
N ALA A 350 -6.89 -37.19 -2.64
CA ALA A 350 -6.74 -36.54 -1.34
C ALA A 350 -5.31 -36.70 -0.79
N PHE A 351 -4.71 -35.61 -0.30
CA PHE A 351 -3.40 -35.65 0.35
C PHE A 351 -3.41 -35.17 1.80
N ARG A 352 -4.50 -34.53 2.25
CA ARG A 352 -4.73 -34.20 3.66
C ARG A 352 -6.21 -34.36 3.98
N LYS A 353 -6.54 -35.16 4.98
CA LYS A 353 -7.90 -35.29 5.52
C LYS A 353 -7.85 -35.17 7.04
N SER A 354 -8.62 -34.23 7.58
CA SER A 354 -8.89 -34.06 9.01
C SER A 354 -10.39 -33.79 9.21
N MET A 355 -10.85 -33.78 10.46
CA MET A 355 -12.26 -33.49 10.82
C MET A 355 -12.77 -32.13 10.29
N CYS A 356 -11.89 -31.19 9.95
CA CYS A 356 -12.28 -29.82 9.55
C CYS A 356 -11.56 -29.32 8.28
N GLU A 357 -10.74 -30.16 7.64
CA GLU A 357 -9.98 -29.79 6.44
C GLU A 357 -9.76 -31.02 5.55
N CYS A 358 -10.28 -30.95 4.33
CA CYS A 358 -10.00 -31.92 3.27
C CYS A 358 -9.33 -31.20 2.09
N LEU A 359 -8.06 -31.53 1.83
CA LEU A 359 -7.30 -31.03 0.69
C LEU A 359 -7.08 -32.14 -0.33
N TYR A 360 -7.47 -31.83 -1.56
CA TYR A 360 -7.33 -32.67 -2.73
C TYR A 360 -6.39 -32.03 -3.72
N ASN A 361 -5.59 -32.85 -4.34
CA ASN A 361 -4.88 -32.47 -5.53
C ASN A 361 -5.84 -32.52 -6.73
N GLY A 362 -5.61 -31.66 -7.72
CA GLY A 362 -6.34 -31.71 -8.97
C GLY A 362 -5.55 -31.14 -10.15
N VAL A 363 -6.12 -31.28 -11.35
CA VAL A 363 -5.54 -30.75 -12.59
C VAL A 363 -6.63 -30.07 -13.42
N ILE A 364 -6.38 -28.82 -13.82
CA ILE A 364 -7.21 -28.09 -14.79
C ILE A 364 -6.61 -28.27 -16.19
N GLY A 365 -7.43 -28.69 -17.16
CA GLY A 365 -6.99 -28.89 -18.54
C GLY A 365 -5.88 -29.93 -18.66
N MET A 366 -4.93 -29.75 -19.59
CA MET A 366 -3.92 -30.78 -19.85
C MET A 366 -2.79 -30.84 -18.82
N ASN A 367 -2.45 -29.75 -18.11
CA ASN A 367 -1.23 -29.69 -17.26
C ASN A 367 -1.23 -28.59 -16.16
N ARG A 368 -2.36 -28.05 -15.70
CA ARG A 368 -2.33 -27.02 -14.63
C ARG A 368 -2.67 -27.63 -13.27
N PRO A 369 -1.69 -27.85 -12.37
CA PRO A 369 -1.95 -28.43 -11.06
C PRO A 369 -2.67 -27.43 -10.16
N ILE A 370 -3.61 -27.93 -9.35
CA ILE A 370 -4.39 -27.14 -8.40
C ILE A 370 -4.51 -27.87 -7.06
N ILE A 371 -4.83 -27.11 -6.02
CA ILE A 371 -5.25 -27.64 -4.72
C ILE A 371 -6.73 -27.29 -4.54
N VAL A 372 -7.56 -28.29 -4.31
CA VAL A 372 -8.97 -28.13 -3.97
C VAL A 372 -9.14 -28.32 -2.48
N ARG A 373 -9.70 -27.32 -1.80
CA ARG A 373 -10.10 -27.43 -0.40
C ARG A 373 -11.60 -27.57 -0.31
N LEU A 374 -12.06 -28.66 0.29
CA LEU A 374 -13.47 -28.92 0.58
C LEU A 374 -13.82 -28.43 1.99
N LEU A 375 -14.97 -27.75 2.09
CA LEU A 375 -15.56 -27.20 3.30
C LEU A 375 -17.03 -27.66 3.36
N GLU A 376 -17.42 -28.33 4.43
CA GLU A 376 -18.80 -28.80 4.60
C GLU A 376 -19.61 -27.75 5.37
N THR A 377 -20.73 -27.29 4.79
CA THR A 377 -21.65 -26.40 5.50
C THR A 377 -23.08 -26.49 4.98
N SER A 378 -24.02 -26.40 5.91
CA SER A 378 -25.46 -26.30 5.66
C SER A 378 -26.04 -24.94 6.05
N SER A 379 -25.23 -24.03 6.60
CA SER A 379 -25.68 -22.73 7.11
C SER A 379 -25.61 -21.65 6.02
N GLU A 380 -26.69 -20.88 5.87
CA GLU A 380 -26.75 -19.72 4.98
C GLU A 380 -25.74 -18.64 5.36
N THR A 381 -25.59 -18.36 6.67
CA THR A 381 -24.53 -17.47 7.19
C THR A 381 -23.15 -17.98 6.82
N GLY A 382 -22.89 -19.30 6.90
CA GLY A 382 -21.61 -19.88 6.48
C GLY A 382 -21.29 -19.67 4.99
N ARG A 383 -22.32 -19.62 4.14
CA ARG A 383 -22.16 -19.30 2.71
C ARG A 383 -21.92 -17.82 2.47
N GLU A 384 -22.65 -16.94 3.14
CA GLU A 384 -22.48 -15.49 2.98
C GLU A 384 -21.05 -15.06 3.34
N ILE A 385 -20.55 -15.52 4.49
CA ILE A 385 -19.20 -15.15 4.87
C ILE A 385 -18.23 -15.74 3.84
N PHE A 386 -18.46 -16.96 3.31
CA PHE A 386 -17.55 -17.65 2.37
C PHE A 386 -17.32 -16.81 1.14
N LEU A 387 -18.43 -16.31 0.60
CA LEU A 387 -18.47 -15.37 -0.49
C LEU A 387 -17.65 -14.12 -0.15
N ASN A 388 -17.88 -13.48 0.99
CA ASN A 388 -17.10 -12.30 1.40
C ASN A 388 -15.58 -12.58 1.44
N THR A 389 -15.15 -13.76 1.94
CA THR A 389 -13.73 -14.15 1.90
C THR A 389 -13.22 -14.37 0.48
N MET A 390 -14.01 -14.97 -0.41
CA MET A 390 -13.62 -15.14 -1.82
C MET A 390 -13.45 -13.77 -2.51
N SER A 391 -14.29 -12.80 -2.16
CA SER A 391 -14.16 -11.42 -2.67
C SER A 391 -12.83 -10.81 -2.28
N ILE A 392 -12.46 -10.88 -1.00
CA ILE A 392 -11.17 -10.36 -0.51
C ILE A 392 -9.99 -11.05 -1.19
N LEU A 393 -10.02 -12.39 -1.26
CA LEU A 393 -8.94 -13.17 -1.87
C LEU A 393 -8.82 -12.95 -3.39
N SER A 394 -9.89 -12.53 -4.06
CA SER A 394 -9.89 -12.24 -5.50
C SER A 394 -9.20 -10.93 -5.88
N GLN A 395 -9.08 -9.98 -4.93
CA GLN A 395 -8.69 -8.60 -5.26
C GLN A 395 -7.18 -8.39 -5.35
N LYS A 396 -6.36 -9.21 -4.68
CA LYS A 396 -4.90 -9.01 -4.64
C LYS A 396 -4.14 -10.33 -4.64
N ASN A 397 -3.41 -10.59 -5.71
CA ASN A 397 -2.48 -11.71 -5.80
C ASN A 397 -1.13 -11.36 -5.17
N HIS A 398 -0.48 -12.33 -4.54
CA HIS A 398 0.86 -12.16 -4.00
C HIS A 398 1.76 -13.35 -4.33
N LYS A 399 3.04 -13.09 -4.64
CA LYS A 399 3.99 -14.12 -5.05
C LYS A 399 4.26 -15.17 -3.96
N ASN A 400 4.13 -14.80 -2.67
CA ASN A 400 4.37 -15.69 -1.52
C ASN A 400 3.10 -16.18 -0.82
N VAL A 401 1.93 -15.91 -1.35
CA VAL A 401 0.65 -16.43 -0.83
C VAL A 401 0.04 -17.30 -1.92
N VAL A 402 -0.64 -18.38 -1.53
CA VAL A 402 -1.34 -19.22 -2.50
C VAL A 402 -2.52 -18.44 -3.06
N ASN A 403 -2.50 -18.15 -4.36
CA ASN A 403 -3.56 -17.42 -5.02
C ASN A 403 -4.78 -18.33 -5.32
N ILE A 404 -5.97 -17.76 -5.21
CA ILE A 404 -7.21 -18.43 -5.53
C ILE A 404 -7.47 -18.35 -7.05
N VAL A 405 -7.87 -19.48 -7.63
CA VAL A 405 -8.19 -19.63 -9.06
C VAL A 405 -9.71 -19.60 -9.27
N GLY A 406 -10.45 -20.11 -8.30
CA GLY A 406 -11.90 -20.17 -8.37
C GLY A 406 -12.50 -20.91 -7.19
N PHE A 407 -13.79 -21.20 -7.27
CA PHE A 407 -14.52 -21.91 -6.22
C PHE A 407 -15.76 -22.63 -6.79
N HIS A 408 -16.34 -23.53 -6.01
CA HIS A 408 -17.62 -24.19 -6.28
C HIS A 408 -18.56 -24.02 -5.08
N ILE A 409 -19.84 -23.75 -5.37
CA ILE A 409 -20.90 -23.65 -4.37
C ILE A 409 -21.86 -24.82 -4.61
N GLY A 410 -21.79 -25.83 -3.75
CA GLY A 410 -22.69 -26.98 -3.72
C GLY A 410 -23.84 -26.79 -2.73
N LYS A 411 -24.79 -27.73 -2.73
CA LYS A 411 -25.95 -27.72 -1.81
C LYS A 411 -25.54 -27.90 -0.35
N SER A 412 -24.47 -28.63 -0.07
CA SER A 412 -23.98 -28.91 1.30
C SER A 412 -22.45 -28.84 1.42
N SER A 413 -21.78 -28.38 0.37
CA SER A 413 -20.33 -28.28 0.26
C SER A 413 -19.94 -26.97 -0.40
N LEU A 414 -18.87 -26.37 0.08
CA LEU A 414 -18.19 -25.23 -0.52
C LEU A 414 -16.77 -25.67 -0.84
N GLU A 415 -16.27 -25.32 -2.01
CA GLU A 415 -14.95 -25.78 -2.44
C GLU A 415 -14.13 -24.61 -2.98
N CYS A 416 -12.92 -24.44 -2.48
CA CYS A 416 -11.98 -23.44 -2.98
C CYS A 416 -10.94 -24.11 -3.86
N VAL A 417 -10.66 -23.49 -5.01
CA VAL A 417 -9.65 -23.94 -5.97
C VAL A 417 -8.48 -22.97 -5.97
N TYR A 418 -7.32 -23.46 -5.58
CA TYR A 418 -6.09 -22.70 -5.44
C TYR A 418 -5.05 -23.11 -6.47
N GLU A 419 -4.14 -22.20 -6.79
CA GLU A 419 -2.92 -22.56 -7.53
C GLU A 419 -2.10 -23.57 -6.72
N SER A 420 -1.51 -24.56 -7.39
CA SER A 420 -0.61 -25.51 -6.76
C SER A 420 0.84 -25.22 -7.14
N CYS A 421 1.74 -25.50 -6.20
CA CYS A 421 3.20 -25.48 -6.42
C CYS A 421 3.74 -26.89 -6.72
N CYS A 422 2.87 -27.88 -6.95
CA CYS A 422 3.25 -29.24 -7.29
C CYS A 422 3.95 -29.33 -8.64
N ASP A 423 5.04 -30.11 -8.67
CA ASP A 423 5.59 -30.66 -9.90
C ASP A 423 4.69 -31.80 -10.43
N LEU A 424 4.36 -31.73 -11.71
CA LEU A 424 3.67 -32.79 -12.43
C LEU A 424 4.70 -33.83 -12.90
N SER A 425 4.80 -34.94 -12.18
CA SER A 425 5.59 -36.09 -12.65
C SER A 425 4.66 -37.14 -13.26
N LYS A 426 4.92 -37.55 -14.51
CA LYS A 426 4.23 -38.71 -15.10
C LYS A 426 4.94 -39.97 -14.63
N THR A 427 4.23 -40.86 -13.94
CA THR A 427 4.76 -42.19 -13.66
C THR A 427 4.85 -43.00 -14.96
N MET A 428 5.67 -44.05 -14.98
CA MET A 428 5.84 -44.95 -16.13
C MET A 428 4.53 -45.60 -16.61
N LEU A 429 3.47 -45.57 -15.79
CA LEU A 429 2.12 -46.09 -16.09
C LEU A 429 1.14 -45.01 -16.58
N GLY A 430 1.62 -43.80 -16.87
CA GLY A 430 0.79 -42.68 -17.33
C GLY A 430 -0.05 -42.01 -16.22
N SER A 431 0.11 -42.42 -14.95
CA SER A 431 -0.55 -41.75 -13.83
C SER A 431 0.21 -40.49 -13.43
N ILE A 432 -0.51 -39.39 -13.22
CA ILE A 432 0.05 -38.13 -12.73
C ILE A 432 0.33 -38.28 -11.24
N SER A 433 1.59 -38.13 -10.85
CA SER A 433 2.05 -38.06 -9.44
C SER A 433 2.35 -36.60 -9.10
N LEU A 434 1.71 -36.12 -8.04
CA LEU A 434 1.82 -34.74 -7.53
C LEU A 434 2.57 -34.78 -6.21
N SER A 435 3.77 -34.22 -6.17
CA SER A 435 4.57 -34.10 -4.95
C SER A 435 4.39 -32.72 -4.33
N ASN A 436 3.44 -32.58 -3.39
CA ASN A 436 3.37 -31.41 -2.53
C ASN A 436 4.47 -31.50 -1.47
N ARG A 437 5.54 -30.70 -1.58
CA ARG A 437 6.49 -30.54 -0.48
C ARG A 437 6.16 -29.28 0.29
N ASN A 438 5.52 -29.45 1.45
CA ASN A 438 5.43 -28.37 2.42
C ASN A 438 6.75 -28.25 3.22
N LEU A 439 6.93 -27.13 3.92
CA LEU A 439 8.15 -26.85 4.66
C LEU A 439 8.39 -27.88 5.78
N TYR A 440 7.33 -28.38 6.43
CA TYR A 440 7.46 -29.41 7.46
C TYR A 440 8.08 -30.70 6.89
N ASP A 441 7.52 -31.23 5.79
CA ASP A 441 8.03 -32.43 5.12
C ASP A 441 9.43 -32.21 4.55
N THR A 442 9.73 -30.98 4.12
CA THR A 442 11.07 -30.58 3.66
C THR A 442 12.08 -30.67 4.79
N ILE A 443 11.76 -30.16 5.99
CA ILE A 443 12.64 -30.26 7.16
C ILE A 443 12.84 -31.72 7.59
N CYS A 444 11.79 -32.56 7.51
CA CYS A 444 11.88 -33.98 7.86
C CYS A 444 12.71 -34.83 6.89
N SER A 445 12.59 -34.55 5.59
CA SER A 445 13.09 -35.44 4.52
C SER A 445 14.40 -34.98 3.87
N MET A 446 14.67 -33.68 3.84
CA MET A 446 15.86 -33.13 3.16
C MET A 446 17.03 -32.93 4.11
N LYS A 447 18.24 -33.06 3.55
CA LYS A 447 19.45 -32.56 4.20
C LYS A 447 19.28 -31.07 4.50
N LYS A 448 19.79 -30.65 5.67
CA LYS A 448 19.77 -29.26 6.13
C LYS A 448 20.26 -28.30 5.04
N LEU A 449 19.38 -27.37 4.65
CA LEU A 449 19.69 -26.32 3.67
C LEU A 449 20.71 -25.33 4.23
N HIS A 450 21.42 -24.63 3.34
CA HIS A 450 22.33 -23.54 3.73
C HIS A 450 21.56 -22.42 4.44
N LEU A 451 22.18 -21.78 5.44
CA LEU A 451 21.52 -20.75 6.25
C LEU A 451 20.94 -19.62 5.39
N GLN A 452 21.66 -19.20 4.35
CA GLN A 452 21.19 -18.16 3.44
C GLN A 452 19.86 -18.52 2.75
N GLN A 453 19.69 -19.76 2.28
CA GLN A 453 18.43 -20.22 1.69
C GLN A 453 17.32 -20.25 2.73
N ARG A 454 17.61 -20.72 3.96
CA ARG A 454 16.65 -20.79 5.07
C ARG A 454 16.16 -19.40 5.50
N LEU A 455 17.07 -18.43 5.61
CA LEU A 455 16.73 -17.04 5.90
C LEU A 455 15.98 -16.37 4.73
N SER A 456 16.29 -16.74 3.48
CA SER A 456 15.55 -16.27 2.31
C SER A 456 14.10 -16.79 2.31
N ILE A 457 13.88 -18.04 2.73
CA ILE A 457 12.52 -18.58 2.95
C ILE A 457 11.82 -17.77 4.05
N ALA A 458 12.50 -17.49 5.19
CA ALA A 458 11.95 -16.70 6.28
C ALA A 458 11.53 -15.28 5.85
N VAL A 459 12.36 -14.58 5.07
CA VAL A 459 12.04 -13.25 4.51
C VAL A 459 10.79 -13.31 3.65
N GLN A 460 10.70 -14.28 2.75
CA GLN A 460 9.56 -14.42 1.84
C GLN A 460 8.27 -14.82 2.56
N CYS A 461 8.37 -15.64 3.61
CA CYS A 461 7.26 -15.90 4.51
C CYS A 461 6.78 -14.62 5.23
N ALA A 462 7.71 -13.77 5.68
CA ALA A 462 7.38 -12.49 6.29
C ALA A 462 6.73 -11.51 5.29
N GLU A 463 7.20 -11.47 4.03
CA GLU A 463 6.55 -10.69 2.95
C GLU A 463 5.09 -11.13 2.75
N GLY A 464 4.85 -12.45 2.71
CA GLY A 464 3.50 -12.99 2.56
C GLY A 464 2.60 -12.69 3.77
N LEU A 465 3.12 -12.75 5.00
CA LEU A 465 2.34 -12.40 6.20
C LEU A 465 2.00 -10.91 6.27
N VAL A 466 2.93 -10.00 5.92
CA VAL A 466 2.65 -8.56 5.82
C VAL A 466 1.51 -8.31 4.83
N HIS A 467 1.53 -9.00 3.69
CA HIS A 467 0.44 -8.90 2.71
C HIS A 467 -0.91 -9.39 3.28
N ILE A 468 -0.92 -10.53 3.96
CA ILE A 468 -2.13 -11.08 4.62
C ILE A 468 -2.65 -10.11 5.70
N HIS A 469 -1.76 -9.50 6.48
CA HIS A 469 -2.10 -8.53 7.51
C HIS A 469 -2.67 -7.23 6.93
N SER A 470 -2.25 -6.83 5.72
CA SER A 470 -2.84 -5.73 4.96
C SER A 470 -4.26 -6.07 4.51
N LEU A 471 -4.48 -7.27 3.95
CA LEU A 471 -5.82 -7.73 3.54
C LEU A 471 -6.78 -7.77 4.72
N ALA A 472 -6.33 -8.26 5.88
CA ALA A 472 -7.13 -8.29 7.10
C ALA A 472 -7.47 -6.89 7.64
N ALA A 473 -6.65 -5.87 7.38
CA ALA A 473 -6.89 -4.50 7.84
C ALA A 473 -7.98 -3.77 7.05
N GLU A 474 -8.15 -4.13 5.78
CA GLU A 474 -9.08 -3.49 4.84
C GLU A 474 -10.54 -3.94 5.07
N SER A 475 -10.80 -4.91 5.95
CA SER A 475 -12.14 -5.42 6.27
C SER A 475 -12.32 -5.66 7.78
N PRO A 476 -12.61 -4.61 8.57
CA PRO A 476 -12.68 -4.67 10.04
C PRO A 476 -13.84 -5.48 10.62
N GLU A 477 -14.82 -5.87 9.80
CA GLU A 477 -15.89 -6.79 10.20
C GLU A 477 -15.33 -8.22 10.40
N SER A 478 -16.11 -9.12 11.00
CA SER A 478 -15.70 -10.49 11.40
C SER A 478 -15.03 -11.36 10.32
N CYS A 479 -14.99 -10.90 9.05
CA CYS A 479 -14.29 -11.50 7.93
C CYS A 479 -12.77 -11.32 7.97
N GLY A 480 -12.22 -10.19 8.44
CA GLY A 480 -10.77 -9.91 8.38
C GLY A 480 -9.92 -10.81 9.29
N THR A 481 -10.47 -11.23 10.42
CA THR A 481 -9.82 -12.16 11.37
C THR A 481 -9.73 -13.61 10.83
N SER A 482 -10.49 -13.95 9.79
CA SER A 482 -10.48 -15.29 9.16
C SER A 482 -9.22 -15.59 8.33
N LEU A 483 -8.46 -14.55 8.00
CA LEU A 483 -7.19 -14.63 7.27
C LEU A 483 -6.00 -14.92 8.21
N LEU A 484 -6.23 -14.95 9.52
CA LEU A 484 -5.20 -15.04 10.56
C LEU A 484 -5.23 -16.41 11.27
N GLY A 485 -4.13 -16.80 11.90
CA GLY A 485 -4.09 -17.89 12.87
C GLY A 485 -3.87 -19.30 12.32
N ASN A 486 -3.38 -19.45 11.09
CA ASN A 486 -3.07 -20.77 10.49
C ASN A 486 -1.63 -20.85 9.94
N PHE A 487 -0.74 -19.98 10.41
CA PHE A 487 0.63 -19.90 9.92
C PHE A 487 1.51 -20.98 10.56
N ARG A 488 1.88 -22.01 9.78
CA ARG A 488 2.72 -23.14 10.23
C ARG A 488 3.48 -23.76 9.08
N SER A 489 4.59 -24.45 9.35
CA SER A 489 5.42 -25.09 8.31
C SER A 489 4.64 -26.09 7.43
N ALA A 490 3.63 -26.78 7.97
CA ALA A 490 2.75 -27.66 7.19
C ALA A 490 1.86 -26.93 6.17
N ASN A 491 1.65 -25.62 6.32
CA ASN A 491 0.84 -24.79 5.42
C ASN A 491 1.70 -23.88 4.53
N ILE A 492 3.03 -24.05 4.54
CA ILE A 492 3.95 -23.32 3.67
C ILE A 492 4.42 -24.30 2.61
N PHE A 493 3.93 -24.17 1.39
CA PHE A 493 4.36 -24.98 0.26
C PHE A 493 5.59 -24.35 -0.38
N LEU A 494 6.55 -25.18 -0.80
CA LEU A 494 7.75 -24.72 -1.47
C LEU A 494 7.68 -25.17 -2.93
N ASP A 495 7.94 -24.25 -3.86
CA ASP A 495 8.17 -24.61 -5.27
C ASP A 495 9.57 -25.20 -5.49
N GLU A 496 9.88 -25.56 -6.73
CA GLU A 496 11.18 -26.10 -7.15
C GLU A 496 12.38 -25.17 -6.79
N ASN A 497 12.13 -23.88 -6.62
CA ASN A 497 13.13 -22.86 -6.31
C ASN A 497 13.14 -22.48 -4.81
N PHE A 498 12.45 -23.25 -3.96
CA PHE A 498 12.27 -22.98 -2.52
C PHE A 498 11.57 -21.63 -2.24
N VAL A 499 10.76 -21.12 -3.17
CA VAL A 499 9.91 -19.96 -2.93
C VAL A 499 8.70 -20.41 -2.12
N PRO A 500 8.46 -19.84 -0.92
CA PRO A 500 7.34 -20.23 -0.10
C PRO A 500 6.05 -19.62 -0.61
N LYS A 501 5.01 -20.45 -0.56
CA LYS A 501 3.62 -20.14 -0.90
C LYS A 501 2.76 -20.49 0.31
N ILE A 502 2.36 -19.45 1.03
CA ILE A 502 1.65 -19.58 2.30
C ILE A 502 0.18 -19.88 2.02
N PHE A 503 -0.29 -21.00 2.52
CA PHE A 503 -1.69 -21.41 2.54
C PHE A 503 -2.32 -21.03 3.89
N ASN A 504 -2.51 -19.72 4.14
CA ASN A 504 -2.85 -19.21 5.48
C ASN A 504 -4.36 -19.10 5.78
N VAL A 505 -5.24 -19.55 4.88
CA VAL A 505 -6.68 -19.26 5.05
C VAL A 505 -7.28 -20.18 6.12
N ASN A 506 -7.78 -19.64 7.23
CA ASN A 506 -8.46 -20.41 8.28
C ASN A 506 -9.97 -20.48 8.03
N LEU A 507 -10.39 -21.01 6.86
CA LEU A 507 -11.81 -21.10 6.49
C LEU A 507 -12.63 -22.04 7.41
N SER A 508 -11.97 -22.82 8.27
CA SER A 508 -12.63 -23.72 9.24
C SER A 508 -13.23 -23.01 10.44
N THR A 509 -12.78 -21.81 10.82
CA THR A 509 -13.34 -21.05 11.97
C THR A 509 -14.70 -20.43 11.70
N PHE A 510 -15.20 -20.63 10.48
CA PHE A 510 -16.16 -19.75 9.84
C PHE A 510 -17.51 -20.41 9.54
N LEU A 511 -17.54 -21.73 9.38
CA LEU A 511 -18.75 -22.46 9.04
C LEU A 511 -19.63 -22.69 10.27
N GLY A 512 -20.18 -21.62 10.84
CA GLY A 512 -21.38 -21.66 11.68
C GLY A 512 -21.38 -22.69 12.81
N LEU A 513 -20.21 -23.07 13.32
CA LEU A 513 -20.13 -24.05 14.39
C LEU A 513 -20.76 -23.41 15.64
N SER A 514 -21.76 -24.09 16.20
CA SER A 514 -22.40 -23.68 17.44
C SER A 514 -21.34 -23.47 18.54
N GLY A 515 -21.63 -22.69 19.59
CA GLY A 515 -20.66 -22.47 20.69
C GLY A 515 -20.02 -23.77 21.22
N ALA A 516 -20.76 -24.88 21.21
CA ALA A 516 -20.27 -26.21 21.55
C ALA A 516 -19.27 -26.79 20.51
N GLN A 517 -19.51 -26.60 19.21
CA GLN A 517 -18.61 -27.04 18.14
C GLN A 517 -17.37 -26.14 18.00
N LYS A 518 -17.46 -24.83 18.33
CA LYS A 518 -16.27 -23.97 18.48
C LYS A 518 -15.37 -24.51 19.59
N HIS A 519 -15.93 -24.83 20.76
CA HIS A 519 -15.18 -25.51 21.83
C HIS A 519 -14.60 -26.85 21.38
N THR A 520 -15.29 -27.60 20.52
CA THR A 520 -14.81 -28.89 20.00
C THR A 520 -13.68 -28.72 18.99
N VAL A 521 -13.77 -27.80 18.02
CA VAL A 521 -12.70 -27.54 17.03
C VAL A 521 -11.48 -26.89 17.67
N PHE A 522 -11.69 -25.96 18.61
CA PHE A 522 -10.62 -25.45 19.46
C PHE A 522 -10.01 -26.59 20.30
N SER A 523 -10.81 -27.42 20.97
CA SER A 523 -10.34 -28.60 21.74
C SER A 523 -9.58 -29.63 20.87
N ILE A 524 -9.96 -29.79 19.61
CA ILE A 524 -9.27 -30.65 18.64
C ILE A 524 -7.93 -30.01 18.18
N HIS A 525 -7.90 -28.70 17.89
CA HIS A 525 -6.65 -27.96 17.64
C HIS A 525 -5.71 -28.02 18.85
N TYR A 526 -6.25 -28.05 20.08
CA TYR A 526 -5.49 -28.21 21.34
C TYR A 526 -4.96 -29.63 21.58
N ASN A 527 -5.48 -30.64 20.87
CA ASN A 527 -4.98 -32.02 20.94
C ASN A 527 -4.08 -32.39 19.75
N GLY A 528 -4.11 -31.63 18.66
CA GLY A 528 -3.24 -31.78 17.49
C GLY A 528 -1.85 -31.12 17.63
N PRO A 529 -0.96 -31.31 16.63
CA PRO A 529 0.32 -30.61 16.56
C PRO A 529 0.19 -29.10 16.27
N GLU A 530 -1.00 -28.60 15.93
CA GLU A 530 -1.26 -27.18 15.71
C GLU A 530 -1.01 -26.32 16.96
N LYS A 531 -1.31 -26.85 18.15
CA LYS A 531 -1.15 -26.14 19.43
C LYS A 531 0.24 -25.56 19.69
N TYR A 532 1.28 -26.12 19.05
CA TYR A 532 2.65 -25.68 19.24
C TYR A 532 3.01 -24.40 18.48
N TYR A 533 2.15 -23.98 17.54
CA TYR A 533 2.27 -22.71 16.80
C TYR A 533 1.36 -21.63 17.37
N SER A 534 0.39 -21.98 18.19
CA SER A 534 -0.60 -21.07 18.76
C SER A 534 -0.03 -20.25 19.92
N ASP A 535 -0.46 -18.99 20.02
CA ASP A 535 -0.14 -18.12 21.16
C ASP A 535 -0.69 -18.74 22.47
N PRO A 536 0.14 -18.95 23.50
CA PRO A 536 -0.29 -19.47 24.80
C PRO A 536 -1.40 -18.66 25.50
N ARG A 537 -1.64 -17.39 25.13
CA ARG A 537 -2.72 -16.57 25.71
C ARG A 537 -4.01 -16.57 24.88
N ASP A 538 -3.95 -16.92 23.61
CA ASP A 538 -5.14 -17.20 22.79
C ASP A 538 -5.88 -18.48 23.26
N VAL A 539 -5.25 -19.24 24.15
CA VAL A 539 -5.79 -20.46 24.81
C VAL A 539 -7.10 -20.19 25.56
N SER A 540 -7.43 -18.92 25.83
CA SER A 540 -8.65 -18.47 26.52
C SER A 540 -9.87 -18.21 25.62
N GLY A 541 -9.76 -18.39 24.29
CA GLY A 541 -10.90 -18.30 23.37
C GLY A 541 -11.27 -16.88 22.92
N GLN A 542 -10.35 -15.90 23.01
CA GLN A 542 -10.53 -14.55 22.46
C GLN A 542 -9.58 -14.27 21.28
N LEU A 543 -10.18 -13.76 20.19
CA LEU A 543 -9.63 -13.08 19.00
C LEU A 543 -8.28 -13.54 18.41
N LEU A 544 -8.35 -14.31 17.31
CA LEU A 544 -7.26 -14.40 16.33
C LEU A 544 -6.86 -13.00 15.86
N ASN A 545 -5.60 -12.63 16.05
CA ASN A 545 -5.09 -11.29 15.75
C ASN A 545 -3.71 -11.34 15.08
N LYS A 546 -3.26 -10.21 14.51
CA LYS A 546 -2.00 -10.13 13.75
C LYS A 546 -0.78 -10.52 14.60
N LYS A 547 -0.81 -10.25 15.91
CA LYS A 547 0.29 -10.59 16.84
C LYS A 547 0.35 -12.08 17.16
N SER A 548 -0.74 -12.83 16.98
CA SER A 548 -0.75 -14.29 17.06
C SER A 548 0.01 -14.90 15.87
N ASP A 549 -0.18 -14.36 14.66
CA ASP A 549 0.62 -14.78 13.48
C ASP A 549 2.11 -14.47 13.64
N VAL A 550 2.45 -13.34 14.27
CA VAL A 550 3.85 -13.01 14.59
C VAL A 550 4.45 -14.07 15.53
N TYR A 551 3.69 -14.55 16.52
CA TYR A 551 4.13 -15.64 17.39
C TYR A 551 4.38 -16.92 16.58
N SER A 552 3.40 -17.33 15.75
CA SER A 552 3.53 -18.51 14.90
C SER A 552 4.71 -18.38 13.92
N PHE A 553 4.98 -17.18 13.41
CA PHE A 553 6.17 -16.90 12.60
C PHE A 553 7.46 -17.13 13.38
N GLY A 554 7.53 -16.68 14.63
CA GLY A 554 8.67 -16.97 15.52
C GLY A 554 8.96 -18.46 15.65
N VAL A 555 7.91 -19.29 15.75
CA VAL A 555 8.05 -20.76 15.79
C VAL A 555 8.63 -21.30 14.49
N VAL A 556 8.08 -20.91 13.33
CA VAL A 556 8.58 -21.34 12.01
C VAL A 556 10.01 -20.85 11.77
N LEU A 557 10.35 -19.64 12.24
CA LEU A 557 11.71 -19.11 12.17
C LEU A 557 12.69 -19.98 12.97
N LEU A 558 12.31 -20.44 14.16
CA LEU A 558 13.11 -21.43 14.91
C LEU A 558 13.25 -22.74 14.14
N GLU A 559 12.19 -23.24 13.51
CA GLU A 559 12.27 -24.46 12.69
C GLU A 559 13.26 -24.31 11.54
N LEU A 560 13.25 -23.15 10.85
CA LEU A 560 14.18 -22.83 9.78
C LEU A 560 15.62 -22.69 10.28
N ILE A 561 15.85 -21.96 11.38
CA ILE A 561 17.20 -21.73 11.92
C ILE A 561 17.82 -23.03 12.43
N THR A 562 17.04 -23.84 13.14
CA THR A 562 17.52 -25.06 13.78
C THR A 562 17.48 -26.28 12.85
N TRP A 563 16.67 -26.19 11.78
CA TRP A 563 16.33 -27.30 10.89
C TRP A 563 15.74 -28.50 11.65
N LYS A 564 14.88 -28.20 12.63
CA LYS A 564 14.12 -29.16 13.42
C LYS A 564 12.66 -28.79 13.35
N THR A 565 11.79 -29.79 13.28
CA THR A 565 10.36 -29.59 13.42
C THR A 565 10.01 -29.15 14.84
N VAL A 566 8.91 -28.42 14.99
CA VAL A 566 8.42 -27.88 16.28
C VAL A 566 8.32 -28.97 17.36
N ARG A 567 7.98 -30.19 16.96
CA ARG A 567 8.08 -31.40 17.77
C ARG A 567 9.16 -32.28 17.15
N TYR A 568 10.19 -32.59 17.93
CA TYR A 568 11.31 -33.39 17.47
C TYR A 568 11.69 -34.44 18.51
N MET A 569 12.38 -35.50 18.07
CA MET A 569 12.90 -36.52 18.97
C MET A 569 14.34 -36.21 19.37
N TYR A 570 14.62 -36.27 20.66
CA TYR A 570 15.97 -36.17 21.20
C TYR A 570 16.15 -37.18 22.32
N ASN A 571 17.17 -38.03 22.22
CA ASN A 571 17.42 -39.13 23.15
C ASN A 571 16.16 -39.98 23.44
N LEU A 572 15.44 -40.38 22.38
CA LEU A 572 14.19 -41.16 22.45
C LEU A 572 13.02 -40.48 23.19
N ARG A 573 13.13 -39.19 23.53
CA ARG A 573 12.04 -38.42 24.13
C ARG A 573 11.52 -37.39 23.13
N ALA A 574 10.20 -37.25 23.07
CA ALA A 574 9.56 -36.17 22.33
C ALA A 574 9.81 -34.85 23.05
N ARG A 575 10.33 -33.85 22.33
CA ARG A 575 10.58 -32.50 22.84
C ARG A 575 9.86 -31.45 21.99
N VAL A 576 9.68 -30.27 22.56
CA VAL A 576 9.04 -29.12 21.92
C VAL A 576 10.08 -28.02 21.75
N LEU A 577 10.30 -27.59 20.51
CA LEU A 577 11.37 -26.67 20.12
C LEU A 577 11.29 -25.33 20.85
N THR A 578 10.08 -24.76 20.96
CA THR A 578 9.85 -23.46 21.62
C THR A 578 10.13 -23.52 23.11
N THR A 579 9.67 -24.57 23.79
CA THR A 579 9.91 -24.77 25.23
C THR A 579 11.39 -24.95 25.53
N ASP A 580 12.05 -25.87 24.81
CA ASP A 580 13.49 -26.12 24.98
C ASP A 580 14.31 -24.85 24.72
N PHE A 581 13.96 -24.08 23.69
CA PHE A 581 14.64 -22.84 23.33
C PHE A 581 14.49 -21.78 24.41
N LEU A 582 13.26 -21.48 24.84
CA LEU A 582 12.99 -20.45 25.85
C LEU A 582 13.59 -20.81 27.21
N ASP A 583 13.54 -22.09 27.61
CA ASP A 583 14.12 -22.55 28.87
C ASP A 583 15.65 -22.52 28.86
N SER A 584 16.29 -22.75 27.72
CA SER A 584 17.74 -22.60 27.56
C SER A 584 18.16 -21.12 27.56
N TYR A 585 17.44 -20.30 26.79
CA TYR A 585 17.73 -18.87 26.69
C TYR A 585 17.60 -18.15 28.05
N ARG A 586 16.59 -18.50 28.85
CA ARG A 586 16.38 -17.94 30.20
C ARG A 586 17.46 -18.34 31.20
N ARG A 587 18.04 -19.54 31.07
CA ARG A 587 19.02 -20.06 32.04
C ARG A 587 20.43 -19.54 31.79
N ASP A 588 20.89 -19.58 30.55
CA ASP A 588 22.32 -19.37 30.28
C ASP A 588 22.60 -18.10 29.47
N ARG A 589 21.57 -17.37 28.99
CA ARG A 589 21.67 -16.31 27.95
C ARG A 589 22.44 -16.72 26.68
N ASP A 590 22.89 -17.97 26.61
CA ASP A 590 23.65 -18.56 25.55
C ASP A 590 22.86 -19.75 24.98
N ALA A 591 21.97 -19.42 24.05
CA ALA A 591 21.22 -20.42 23.30
C ALA A 591 22.12 -21.21 22.32
N ILE A 592 23.45 -21.05 22.31
CA ILE A 592 24.33 -21.82 21.42
C ILE A 592 24.55 -23.24 21.97
N GLY A 593 24.69 -23.37 23.30
CA GLY A 593 25.09 -24.62 23.94
C GLY A 593 24.10 -25.78 23.75
N MET A 594 22.79 -25.51 23.76
CA MET A 594 21.75 -26.52 23.52
C MET A 594 21.59 -26.91 22.04
N PHE A 595 22.09 -26.09 21.11
CA PHE A 595 21.98 -26.31 19.67
C PHE A 595 23.32 -26.75 19.08
N GLY A 596 24.05 -27.55 19.88
CA GLY A 596 25.39 -28.06 19.60
C GLY A 596 25.64 -28.41 18.13
N LYS A 597 26.75 -27.89 17.61
CA LYS A 597 27.26 -28.14 16.25
C LYS A 597 26.27 -27.81 15.10
N VAL A 598 25.33 -26.88 15.30
CA VAL A 598 24.46 -26.32 14.23
C VAL A 598 25.17 -25.22 13.44
N CYS A 599 26.25 -24.66 13.97
CA CYS A 599 27.06 -23.62 13.36
C CYS A 599 28.23 -24.25 12.60
N ASP A 600 28.25 -24.15 11.27
CA ASP A 600 29.54 -23.98 10.61
C ASP A 600 30.13 -22.70 11.21
N GLU A 601 31.37 -22.75 11.70
CA GLU A 601 32.02 -21.69 12.50
C GLU A 601 32.05 -20.30 11.78
N HIS A 602 31.63 -20.24 10.52
CA HIS A 602 31.60 -19.05 9.67
C HIS A 602 30.24 -18.32 9.63
N GLU A 603 29.15 -18.91 10.14
CA GLU A 603 27.79 -18.35 10.05
C GLU A 603 27.12 -18.02 11.40
N GLY A 604 27.77 -18.32 12.52
CA GLY A 604 27.17 -18.23 13.87
C GLY A 604 26.58 -16.86 14.22
N TYR A 605 27.19 -15.76 13.76
CA TYR A 605 26.71 -14.40 14.04
C TYR A 605 25.33 -14.10 13.42
N PHE A 606 25.07 -14.54 12.18
CA PHE A 606 23.77 -14.32 11.53
C PHE A 606 22.66 -15.16 12.17
N VAL A 607 23.03 -16.34 12.69
CA VAL A 607 22.12 -17.19 13.47
C VAL A 607 21.70 -16.47 14.75
N HIS A 608 22.62 -15.81 15.46
CA HIS A 608 22.29 -15.04 16.66
C HIS A 608 21.29 -13.92 16.41
N GLU A 609 21.49 -13.13 15.34
CA GLU A 609 20.56 -12.05 15.00
C GLU A 609 19.18 -12.60 14.64
N ALA A 610 19.10 -13.71 13.90
CA ALA A 610 17.85 -14.35 13.55
C ALA A 610 17.14 -14.97 14.78
N LEU A 611 17.89 -15.53 15.74
CA LEU A 611 17.35 -16.01 17.01
C LEU A 611 16.80 -14.86 17.88
N SER A 612 17.48 -13.70 17.89
CA SER A 612 16.95 -12.50 18.56
C SER A 612 15.59 -12.09 18.00
N ILE A 613 15.42 -12.13 16.67
CA ILE A 613 14.12 -11.86 16.04
C ILE A 613 13.07 -12.89 16.50
N ALA A 614 13.42 -14.17 16.55
CA ALA A 614 12.51 -15.22 17.02
C ALA A 614 12.09 -15.00 18.49
N ILE A 615 13.00 -14.56 19.36
CA ILE A 615 12.70 -14.23 20.76
C ILE A 615 11.70 -13.09 20.87
N ASP A 616 11.88 -12.02 20.09
CA ASP A 616 10.97 -10.88 20.06
C ASP A 616 9.56 -11.29 19.56
N CYS A 617 9.49 -12.21 18.60
CA CYS A 617 8.22 -12.77 18.11
C CYS A 617 7.52 -13.65 19.15
N LEU A 618 8.28 -14.40 19.96
CA LEU A 618 7.77 -15.36 20.94
C LEU A 618 7.45 -14.75 22.31
N GLN A 619 7.43 -13.42 22.42
CA GLN A 619 7.10 -12.73 23.67
C GLN A 619 5.74 -13.16 24.22
N LEU A 620 5.71 -13.42 25.53
CA LEU A 620 4.48 -13.73 26.26
C LEU A 620 3.64 -12.49 26.55
N ASP A 621 4.13 -11.28 26.29
CA ASP A 621 3.31 -10.07 26.25
C ASP A 621 3.04 -9.69 24.79
N ILE A 622 1.77 -9.37 24.45
CA ILE A 622 1.28 -9.23 23.08
C ILE A 622 1.68 -7.86 22.55
N GLN A 623 1.70 -6.88 23.46
CA GLN A 623 2.13 -5.51 23.21
C GLN A 623 3.64 -5.43 22.97
N MET A 624 4.40 -6.38 23.51
CA MET A 624 5.85 -6.45 23.33
C MET A 624 6.28 -7.13 22.03
N ARG A 625 5.36 -7.80 21.32
CA ARG A 625 5.67 -8.41 20.03
C ARG A 625 5.82 -7.33 18.96
N PRO A 626 6.81 -7.43 18.07
CA PRO A 626 6.97 -6.48 16.97
C PRO A 626 5.81 -6.56 15.97
N GLU A 627 5.64 -5.54 15.14
CA GLU A 627 4.84 -5.64 13.91
C GLU A 627 5.57 -6.49 12.87
N MET A 628 4.82 -7.16 12.00
CA MET A 628 5.39 -8.08 11.02
C MET A 628 6.30 -7.36 9.99
N GLU A 629 6.00 -6.10 9.67
CA GLU A 629 6.83 -5.24 8.82
C GLU A 629 8.21 -4.99 9.43
N HIS A 630 8.27 -4.85 10.77
CA HIS A 630 9.53 -4.66 11.49
C HIS A 630 10.37 -5.94 11.48
N VAL A 631 9.72 -7.10 11.65
CA VAL A 631 10.35 -8.43 11.52
C VAL A 631 10.93 -8.61 10.12
N LEU A 632 10.15 -8.30 9.08
CA LEU A 632 10.58 -8.37 7.68
C LEU A 632 11.81 -7.48 7.41
N PHE A 633 11.78 -6.23 7.88
CA PHE A 633 12.89 -5.29 7.71
C PHE A 633 14.20 -5.83 8.30
N ARG A 634 14.14 -6.35 9.53
CA ARG A 634 15.31 -6.94 10.22
C ARG A 634 15.85 -8.17 9.50
N LEU A 635 14.97 -9.07 9.04
CA LEU A 635 15.39 -10.27 8.30
C LEU A 635 16.06 -9.92 6.96
N ARG A 636 15.57 -8.91 6.24
CA ARG A 636 16.19 -8.45 4.98
C ARG A 636 17.62 -7.96 5.19
N ILE A 637 17.89 -7.26 6.28
CA ILE A 637 19.25 -6.80 6.64
C ILE A 637 20.17 -8.00 6.87
N ILE A 638 19.73 -9.00 7.64
CA ILE A 638 20.52 -10.22 7.91
C ILE A 638 20.86 -10.94 6.61
N VAL A 639 19.88 -11.13 5.71
CA VAL A 639 20.08 -11.79 4.41
C VAL A 639 21.00 -11.00 3.48
N ALA A 640 20.90 -9.68 3.46
CA ALA A 640 21.80 -8.84 2.66
C ALA A 640 23.25 -8.96 3.14
N ARG A 641 23.46 -8.96 4.46
CA ARG A 641 24.79 -9.10 5.06
C ARG A 641 25.37 -10.51 4.89
N SER A 642 24.54 -11.56 4.97
CA SER A 642 25.02 -12.93 4.75
C SER A 642 25.42 -13.18 3.29
N LYS A 643 24.69 -12.61 2.32
CA LYS A 643 25.05 -12.64 0.89
C LYS A 643 26.43 -12.01 0.61
N LEU A 644 26.72 -10.88 1.24
CA LEU A 644 28.00 -10.19 1.09
C LEU A 644 29.17 -11.00 1.68
N ALA A 645 28.94 -11.70 2.79
CA ALA A 645 29.95 -12.55 3.43
C ALA A 645 30.28 -13.82 2.63
N ALA A 646 29.31 -14.41 1.92
CA ALA A 646 29.51 -15.62 1.12
C ALA A 646 30.33 -15.40 -0.17
N GLY A 647 30.47 -14.16 -0.64
CA GLY A 647 31.18 -13.81 -1.88
C GLY A 647 32.70 -13.60 -1.73
N SER A 648 33.26 -13.66 -0.52
CA SER A 648 34.70 -13.42 -0.27
C SER A 648 35.43 -14.71 0.15
N ASN A 649 36.33 -15.22 -0.69
CA ASN A 649 37.17 -16.41 -0.43
C ASN A 649 38.30 -16.21 0.61
N ASN A 650 38.22 -15.20 1.48
CA ASN A 650 39.24 -14.97 2.51
C ASN A 650 38.78 -15.55 3.86
N LYS A 651 39.62 -16.41 4.46
CA LYS A 651 39.45 -16.96 5.82
C LYS A 651 38.95 -15.89 6.80
N PRO A 652 37.95 -16.18 7.66
CA PRO A 652 37.59 -15.28 8.75
C PRO A 652 38.57 -15.46 9.91
N SER A 653 39.79 -14.93 9.73
CA SER A 653 40.61 -14.55 10.87
C SER A 653 39.85 -13.47 11.64
N GLN A 654 40.04 -13.38 12.96
CA GLN A 654 39.46 -12.42 13.92
C GLN A 654 39.73 -10.93 13.63
N HIS A 655 39.87 -10.53 12.37
CA HIS A 655 40.16 -9.20 11.86
C HIS A 655 39.19 -8.71 10.78
N ILE A 656 38.06 -9.39 10.54
CA ILE A 656 37.03 -8.88 9.59
C ILE A 656 36.38 -7.57 10.09
N GLY A 657 36.49 -7.25 11.39
CA GLY A 657 36.14 -5.93 11.93
C GLY A 657 36.98 -4.76 11.38
N ARG A 658 38.07 -5.01 10.64
CA ARG A 658 38.91 -3.98 9.99
C ARG A 658 38.75 -3.90 8.47
N ALA A 659 38.21 -4.93 7.80
CA ALA A 659 38.08 -4.91 6.34
C ALA A 659 36.72 -4.35 5.85
N LEU A 660 35.69 -4.33 6.69
CA LEU A 660 34.46 -3.57 6.41
C LEU A 660 34.62 -2.07 6.68
N VAL A 661 35.63 -1.67 7.48
CA VAL A 661 36.01 -0.25 7.64
C VAL A 661 36.54 0.30 6.31
N ASN A 662 37.17 -0.53 5.47
CA ASN A 662 37.78 -0.09 4.21
C ASN A 662 36.89 -0.30 2.96
N ASN A 663 35.65 -0.79 3.11
CA ASN A 663 34.66 -0.80 2.03
C ASN A 663 33.47 0.14 2.30
N ILE A 664 33.57 0.96 3.36
CA ILE A 664 32.77 2.18 3.50
C ILE A 664 33.08 3.15 2.34
N ASP A 665 34.26 3.05 1.72
CA ASP A 665 34.69 3.91 0.60
C ASP A 665 33.98 3.65 -0.75
N LYS A 666 33.04 2.69 -0.82
CA LYS A 666 32.19 2.48 -2.01
C LYS A 666 30.69 2.75 -1.78
N LEU A 667 30.33 3.23 -0.59
CA LEU A 667 29.10 4.01 -0.38
C LEU A 667 29.54 5.49 -0.38
N HIS A 668 28.89 6.31 -1.21
CA HIS A 668 29.34 7.68 -1.49
C HIS A 668 29.66 8.49 -0.21
N PRO A 669 30.80 9.22 -0.17
CA PRO A 669 31.42 9.74 1.05
C PRO A 669 30.92 11.14 1.43
N THR A 670 29.90 11.27 2.28
CA THR A 670 29.49 12.63 2.72
C THR A 670 28.94 12.81 4.15
N LEU A 671 28.79 11.80 5.01
CA LEU A 671 27.98 12.02 6.24
C LEU A 671 28.54 11.52 7.57
N ILE A 672 29.84 11.17 7.68
CA ILE A 672 30.46 11.02 9.01
C ILE A 672 31.83 11.68 8.97
N SER A 673 31.91 12.92 9.47
CA SER A 673 33.18 13.55 9.82
C SER A 673 33.71 12.93 11.10
N THR A 674 34.85 12.24 11.02
CA THR A 674 35.62 11.81 12.19
C THR A 674 36.34 13.05 12.75
N ILE A 675 35.75 13.70 13.76
CA ILE A 675 36.40 14.81 14.48
C ILE A 675 37.54 14.22 15.33
N SER A 676 38.74 14.78 15.23
CA SER A 676 39.90 14.29 15.98
C SER A 676 39.83 14.66 17.47
N MET A 677 40.51 13.91 18.36
CA MET A 677 40.59 14.32 19.77
C MET A 677 41.34 15.63 19.97
N GLU A 678 42.30 15.97 19.12
CA GLU A 678 42.98 17.27 19.21
C GLU A 678 41.97 18.41 18.98
N GLU A 679 41.11 18.29 17.97
CA GLU A 679 40.06 19.28 17.71
C GLU A 679 39.03 19.35 18.84
N LEU A 680 38.61 18.21 19.41
CA LEU A 680 37.67 18.20 20.54
C LEU A 680 38.29 18.77 21.81
N ASN A 681 39.58 18.50 22.06
CA ASN A 681 40.31 19.06 23.19
C ASN A 681 40.48 20.57 23.05
N GLU A 682 40.83 21.08 21.87
CA GLU A 682 40.89 22.51 21.61
C GLU A 682 39.50 23.17 21.73
N ALA A 683 38.47 22.55 21.14
CA ALA A 683 37.11 23.09 21.13
C ALA A 683 36.49 23.17 22.53
N THR A 684 36.82 22.25 23.42
CA THR A 684 36.26 22.16 24.79
C THR A 684 37.21 22.66 25.88
N GLY A 685 38.39 23.20 25.53
CA GLY A 685 39.40 23.61 26.49
C GLY A 685 39.86 22.46 27.40
N ASN A 686 40.18 21.31 26.81
CA ASN A 686 40.49 20.04 27.48
C ASN A 686 39.36 19.55 28.40
N PHE A 687 38.10 19.66 27.95
CA PHE A 687 36.92 19.32 28.74
C PHE A 687 36.89 20.07 30.09
N SER A 688 37.17 21.38 30.06
CA SER A 688 37.14 22.23 31.26
C SER A 688 35.75 22.26 31.89
N ASN A 689 35.69 22.36 33.22
CA ASN A 689 34.43 22.54 33.94
C ASN A 689 33.75 23.88 33.62
N ASP A 690 34.48 24.87 33.12
CA ASP A 690 33.93 26.19 32.75
C ASP A 690 32.99 26.12 31.53
N VAL A 691 33.09 25.07 30.71
CA VAL A 691 32.25 24.83 29.53
C VAL A 691 31.31 23.64 29.71
N LEU A 692 31.15 23.13 30.92
CA LEU A 692 30.23 22.03 31.23
C LEU A 692 28.77 22.53 31.15
N ILE A 693 28.00 21.95 30.23
CA ILE A 693 26.60 22.33 29.98
C ILE A 693 25.58 21.32 30.54
N GLY A 694 26.02 20.13 30.92
CA GLY A 694 25.16 19.14 31.58
C GLY A 694 25.96 17.97 32.14
N GLN A 695 25.56 17.46 33.30
CA GLN A 695 26.20 16.33 33.95
C GLN A 695 25.16 15.30 34.37
N GLY A 696 25.29 14.08 33.86
CA GLY A 696 24.47 12.93 34.21
C GLY A 696 25.28 11.86 34.93
N PRO A 697 24.62 10.82 35.47
CA PRO A 697 25.28 9.70 36.12
C PRO A 697 26.27 8.98 35.19
N TYR A 698 25.97 8.93 33.88
CA TYR A 698 26.70 8.12 32.90
C TYR A 698 27.51 8.93 31.87
N ALA A 699 27.29 10.25 31.77
CA ALA A 699 27.97 11.09 30.79
C ALA A 699 28.07 12.56 31.23
N GLU A 700 29.06 13.24 30.67
CA GLU A 700 29.27 14.68 30.84
C GLU A 700 29.17 15.37 29.48
N CYS A 701 28.41 16.45 29.40
CA CYS A 701 28.18 17.22 28.18
C CYS A 701 28.87 18.59 28.31
N PHE A 702 29.70 18.92 27.34
CA PHE A 702 30.49 20.15 27.25
C PHE A 702 30.07 20.95 26.02
N LEU A 703 30.14 22.28 26.11
CA LEU A 703 30.08 23.15 24.95
C LEU A 703 31.46 23.15 24.28
N GLY A 704 31.50 22.79 23.00
CA GLY A 704 32.68 22.92 22.16
C GLY A 704 32.52 24.07 21.16
N VAL A 705 33.59 24.79 20.86
CA VAL A 705 33.62 25.79 19.78
C VAL A 705 34.73 25.43 18.80
N LEU A 706 34.38 25.08 17.57
CA LEU A 706 35.36 24.76 16.52
C LEU A 706 36.06 26.03 16.02
N LYS A 707 37.20 25.86 15.32
CA LYS A 707 38.03 26.97 14.79
C LYS A 707 37.29 27.87 13.79
N ASP A 708 36.25 27.36 13.14
CA ASP A 708 35.38 28.09 12.22
C ASP A 708 34.22 28.83 12.92
N GLY A 709 34.15 28.75 14.26
CA GLY A 709 33.12 29.38 15.09
C GLY A 709 31.85 28.55 15.27
N GLN A 710 31.80 27.32 14.77
CA GLN A 710 30.64 26.44 14.97
C GLN A 710 30.57 25.92 16.42
N ASN A 711 29.39 26.04 17.04
CA ASN A 711 29.14 25.52 18.38
C ASN A 711 28.70 24.05 18.34
N LEU A 712 29.25 23.25 19.24
CA LEU A 712 29.01 21.81 19.38
C LEU A 712 28.57 21.46 20.80
N ALA A 713 27.70 20.46 20.92
CA ALA A 713 27.47 19.76 22.17
C ALA A 713 28.29 18.47 22.18
N VAL A 714 29.27 18.38 23.08
CA VAL A 714 30.23 17.27 23.16
C VAL A 714 29.93 16.41 24.38
N LYS A 715 29.43 15.20 24.18
CA LYS A 715 29.09 14.24 25.22
C LYS A 715 30.22 13.23 25.43
N ARG A 716 30.88 13.27 26.59
CA ARG A 716 31.90 12.32 27.04
C ARG A 716 31.26 11.24 27.91
N LEU A 717 31.38 9.97 27.51
CA LEU A 717 30.79 8.83 28.19
C LEU A 717 31.72 8.30 29.29
N ARG A 718 31.16 7.89 30.44
CA ARG A 718 31.92 7.38 31.60
C ARG A 718 32.11 5.85 31.61
N THR A 719 31.28 5.07 30.92
CA THR A 719 31.32 3.59 30.92
C THR A 719 31.23 2.99 29.50
N SER A 720 31.70 1.74 29.35
CA SER A 720 31.82 1.05 28.05
C SER A 720 30.55 0.32 27.57
N GLU A 721 29.57 0.06 28.45
CA GLU A 721 28.39 -0.76 28.15
C GLU A 721 27.33 -0.03 27.29
N GLU A 722 27.17 1.29 27.41
CA GLU A 722 26.17 2.04 26.63
C GLU A 722 26.58 2.28 25.17
N ILE A 723 27.86 2.07 24.82
CA ILE A 723 28.38 2.27 23.45
C ILE A 723 27.80 1.26 22.47
N GLN A 724 27.50 0.03 22.92
CA GLN A 724 26.86 -0.98 22.09
C GLN A 724 25.40 -0.65 21.76
N VAL A 725 24.78 0.25 22.54
CA VAL A 725 23.38 0.65 22.39
C VAL A 725 23.27 2.00 21.70
N GLU A 726 24.06 3.00 22.09
CA GLU A 726 23.95 4.37 21.55
C GLU A 726 24.50 4.50 20.12
N VAL A 727 25.73 4.05 19.84
CA VAL A 727 26.39 4.32 18.55
C VAL A 727 25.67 3.67 17.35
N PRO A 728 25.25 2.39 17.41
CA PRO A 728 24.47 1.78 16.33
C PRO A 728 23.06 2.38 16.20
N THR A 729 22.48 2.91 17.28
CA THR A 729 21.15 3.52 17.28
C THR A 729 21.18 4.94 16.72
N ILE A 730 22.23 5.71 17.01
CA ILE A 730 22.47 7.05 16.46
C ILE A 730 22.81 6.98 14.97
N LEU A 731 23.62 5.99 14.56
CA LEU A 731 23.90 5.70 13.13
C LEU A 731 22.65 5.19 12.36
N ARG A 732 21.59 4.78 13.07
CA ARG A 732 20.27 4.42 12.50
C ARG A 732 19.31 5.62 12.40
N MET A 733 19.65 6.79 12.95
CA MET A 733 18.81 7.99 12.85
C MET A 733 19.04 8.67 11.49
N CYS A 734 17.95 8.93 10.75
CA CYS A 734 18.00 9.67 9.50
C CYS A 734 18.11 11.18 9.76
N TYR A 735 18.76 11.92 8.86
CA TYR A 735 18.75 13.39 8.84
C TYR A 735 17.30 13.90 8.85
N HIS A 736 16.91 14.58 9.92
CA HIS A 736 15.56 15.14 10.07
C HIS A 736 15.65 16.49 10.79
N ASP A 737 14.92 17.48 10.29
CA ASP A 737 14.95 18.89 10.76
C ASP A 737 14.54 19.10 12.24
N ASN A 738 14.13 18.04 12.95
CA ASN A 738 13.62 18.09 14.33
C ASN A 738 14.42 17.21 15.29
N VAL A 739 15.52 16.60 14.83
CA VAL A 739 16.44 15.79 15.64
C VAL A 739 17.80 16.49 15.61
N VAL A 740 18.43 16.67 16.77
CA VAL A 740 19.75 17.31 16.86
C VAL A 740 20.74 16.52 16.02
N GLN A 741 21.41 17.19 15.08
CA GLN A 741 22.28 16.53 14.12
C GLN A 741 23.49 15.92 14.83
N PHE A 742 23.77 14.65 14.53
CA PHE A 742 25.02 13.99 14.93
C PHE A 742 26.13 14.43 13.98
N LEU A 743 27.24 14.91 14.55
CA LEU A 743 28.35 15.51 13.79
C LEU A 743 29.59 14.63 13.78
N GLY A 744 29.77 13.75 14.76
CA GLY A 744 30.87 12.79 14.76
C GLY A 744 31.09 12.12 16.10
N CYS A 745 32.01 11.15 16.12
CA CYS A 745 32.46 10.52 17.37
C CYS A 745 33.96 10.21 17.35
N PHE A 746 34.52 10.10 18.55
CA PHE A 746 35.87 9.59 18.78
C PHE A 746 35.83 8.40 19.75
N LEU A 747 36.44 7.29 19.33
CA LEU A 747 36.34 5.99 20.00
C LEU A 747 37.71 5.27 20.07
N GLU A 748 38.71 5.86 20.73
CA GLU A 748 40.04 5.27 20.84
C GLU A 748 40.55 5.24 22.30
N GLY A 749 41.40 4.25 22.65
CA GLY A 749 42.12 4.21 23.94
C GLY A 749 41.26 4.26 25.21
N GLY A 750 40.06 3.68 25.21
CA GLY A 750 39.10 3.76 26.32
C GLY A 750 38.36 5.10 26.46
N THR A 751 38.74 6.13 25.69
CA THR A 751 38.09 7.45 25.67
C THR A 751 36.99 7.48 24.63
N ARG A 752 35.81 8.00 25.00
CA ARG A 752 34.58 7.86 24.23
C ARG A 752 33.81 9.18 24.23
N VAL A 753 33.74 9.81 23.07
CA VAL A 753 33.19 11.16 22.91
C VAL A 753 32.28 11.22 21.70
N LEU A 754 31.09 11.80 21.86
CA LEU A 754 30.10 12.02 20.81
C LEU A 754 29.89 13.52 20.62
N ALA A 755 29.84 14.00 19.38
CA ALA A 755 29.63 15.41 19.04
C ALA A 755 28.31 15.58 18.30
N TYR A 756 27.52 16.56 18.74
CA TYR A 756 26.22 16.92 18.18
C TYR A 756 26.17 18.42 17.89
N GLU A 757 25.24 18.82 17.02
CA GLU A 757 24.88 20.22 16.86
C GLU A 757 24.45 20.82 18.22
N TYR A 758 24.92 22.03 18.51
CA TYR A 758 24.51 22.72 19.73
C TYR A 758 23.17 23.43 19.55
N ALA A 759 22.15 23.01 20.33
CA ALA A 759 20.86 23.69 20.38
C ALA A 759 20.89 24.86 21.40
N PRO A 760 20.89 26.14 20.95
CA PRO A 760 21.20 27.28 21.81
C PRO A 760 20.12 27.60 22.86
N ARG A 761 18.90 27.07 22.70
CA ARG A 761 17.78 27.30 23.62
C ARG A 761 17.58 26.20 24.66
N GLY A 762 18.46 25.19 24.69
CA GLY A 762 18.37 24.07 25.64
C GLY A 762 17.22 23.12 25.31
N SER A 763 16.91 22.21 26.24
CA SER A 763 15.83 21.24 26.07
C SER A 763 14.45 21.88 26.28
N LEU A 764 13.40 21.27 25.74
CA LEU A 764 12.02 21.69 26.02
C LEU A 764 11.71 21.62 27.51
N HIS A 765 12.30 20.66 28.23
CA HIS A 765 12.19 20.56 29.69
C HIS A 765 12.75 21.82 30.37
N ASP A 766 13.92 22.30 29.95
CA ASP A 766 14.54 23.52 30.51
C ASP A 766 13.68 24.76 30.26
N ILE A 767 13.05 24.85 29.08
CA ILE A 767 12.17 25.97 28.73
C ILE A 767 10.90 25.95 29.60
N LEU A 768 10.32 24.77 29.85
CA LEU A 768 9.07 24.62 30.59
C LEU A 768 9.26 24.68 32.11
N HIS A 769 10.38 24.17 32.62
CA HIS A 769 10.57 23.89 34.05
C HIS A 769 11.82 24.53 34.65
N GLY A 770 12.70 25.15 33.85
CA GLY A 770 14.00 25.64 34.28
C GLY A 770 15.08 24.54 34.27
N LYS A 771 16.36 24.94 34.26
CA LYS A 771 17.47 23.97 34.17
C LYS A 771 17.64 23.18 35.47
N MET A 772 17.43 21.87 35.39
CA MET A 772 17.62 20.93 36.49
C MET A 772 19.08 20.94 36.98
N GLY A 773 19.27 21.03 38.31
CA GLY A 773 20.60 21.00 38.94
C GLY A 773 21.33 22.34 39.06
N ILE A 774 20.79 23.44 38.49
CA ILE A 774 21.39 24.78 38.59
C ILE A 774 20.54 25.65 39.52
N LYS A 775 21.05 25.93 40.72
CA LYS A 775 20.38 26.81 41.70
C LYS A 775 20.16 28.20 41.12
N GLY A 776 18.90 28.62 41.02
CA GLY A 776 18.51 29.95 40.54
C GLY A 776 18.08 30.04 39.06
N ALA A 777 18.12 28.92 38.32
CA ALA A 777 17.64 28.88 36.94
C ALA A 777 16.11 29.08 36.88
N ARG A 778 15.65 30.05 36.10
CA ARG A 778 14.21 30.31 35.88
C ARG A 778 13.75 29.68 34.55
N PRO A 779 12.46 29.31 34.41
CA PRO A 779 11.90 28.86 33.15
C PRO A 779 12.12 29.87 32.01
N GLY A 780 12.19 29.35 30.77
CA GLY A 780 12.29 30.18 29.57
C GLY A 780 11.01 30.99 29.31
N PRO A 781 11.01 31.89 28.30
CA PRO A 781 9.81 32.66 27.94
C PRO A 781 8.64 31.72 27.60
N PRO A 782 7.41 32.05 28.03
CA PRO A 782 6.26 31.16 27.85
C PRO A 782 5.96 30.92 26.38
N LEU A 783 5.86 29.66 25.99
CA LEU A 783 5.50 29.26 24.63
C LEU A 783 4.06 29.68 24.32
N SER A 784 3.84 30.33 23.17
CA SER A 784 2.50 30.66 22.68
C SER A 784 1.68 29.40 22.36
N TRP A 785 0.35 29.51 22.34
CA TRP A 785 -0.54 28.37 22.03
C TRP A 785 -0.20 27.72 20.68
N LEU A 786 0.04 28.54 19.64
CA LEU A 786 0.42 28.04 18.31
C LEU A 786 1.76 27.30 18.32
N GLN A 787 2.74 27.75 19.12
CA GLN A 787 4.01 27.04 19.29
C GLN A 787 3.83 25.72 20.05
N ARG A 788 2.98 25.67 21.08
CA ARG A 788 2.65 24.44 21.80
C ARG A 788 1.95 23.42 20.91
N VAL A 789 0.99 23.87 20.10
CA VAL A 789 0.29 23.03 19.12
C VAL A 789 1.27 22.55 18.04
N LYS A 790 2.14 23.42 17.52
CA LYS A 790 3.14 23.02 16.53
C LYS A 790 4.11 21.97 17.09
N ILE A 791 4.61 22.15 18.31
CA ILE A 791 5.47 21.17 19.00
C ILE A 791 4.71 19.85 19.23
N ALA A 792 3.47 19.92 19.74
CA ALA A 792 2.66 18.74 20.01
C ALA A 792 2.29 17.97 18.73
N VAL A 793 1.85 18.65 17.67
CA VAL A 793 1.48 18.02 16.40
C VAL A 793 2.71 17.41 15.70
N THR A 794 3.84 18.11 15.75
CA THR A 794 5.09 17.61 15.14
C THR A 794 5.64 16.39 15.89
N LEU A 795 5.49 16.33 17.22
CA LEU A 795 5.89 15.17 18.03
C LEU A 795 4.87 14.02 17.97
N VAL A 796 3.56 14.30 18.00
CA VAL A 796 2.49 13.27 18.01
C VAL A 796 2.45 12.48 16.71
N PHE A 797 2.79 13.07 15.56
CA PHE A 797 2.98 12.33 14.32
C PHE A 797 4.25 11.46 14.29
N GLN A 798 5.14 11.59 15.28
CA GLN A 798 6.38 10.80 15.42
C GLN A 798 6.32 9.74 16.55
N TYR A 799 5.27 9.69 17.39
CA TYR A 799 5.18 8.75 18.52
C TYR A 799 4.22 7.56 18.28
N MET A 800 4.69 6.56 17.53
CA MET A 800 4.27 5.16 17.65
C MET A 800 5.50 4.22 17.65
N MET A 801 6.47 4.52 18.53
CA MET A 801 7.51 3.60 19.03
C MET A 801 7.83 3.99 20.50
N PRO A 802 8.32 3.06 21.34
CA PRO A 802 8.64 3.33 22.74
C PRO A 802 9.93 4.15 22.83
N ILE A 803 9.82 5.48 22.82
CA ILE A 803 10.94 6.41 23.06
C ILE A 803 10.53 7.39 24.16
N ALA A 804 10.17 6.87 25.33
CA ALA A 804 9.96 7.70 26.52
C ALA A 804 11.27 7.98 27.30
N GLY A 805 12.45 7.66 26.75
CA GLY A 805 13.73 7.75 27.47
C GLY A 805 14.80 8.68 26.92
N PHE A 806 14.62 9.32 25.75
CA PHE A 806 15.76 9.93 25.01
C PHE A 806 15.56 11.41 24.61
N ILE A 807 14.96 12.22 25.48
CA ILE A 807 15.08 13.69 25.37
C ILE A 807 15.89 14.18 26.57
N ILE A 808 17.21 14.27 26.35
CA ILE A 808 18.25 15.01 27.10
C ILE A 808 17.85 15.41 28.54
N GLY A 809 18.19 14.56 29.51
CA GLY A 809 18.12 14.81 30.96
C GLY A 809 18.30 13.49 31.73
N PRO A 810 18.95 13.49 32.92
CA PRO A 810 19.33 12.25 33.60
C PRO A 810 18.09 11.48 34.06
N SER A 811 18.09 10.18 33.78
CA SER A 811 17.15 9.17 34.27
C SER A 811 16.69 9.39 35.71
N THR A 812 15.39 9.55 35.94
CA THR A 812 14.76 9.22 37.24
C THR A 812 13.33 8.70 37.04
N ILE A 813 13.20 7.39 37.23
CA ILE A 813 12.12 6.64 37.90
C ILE A 813 10.90 7.46 38.34
N LEU A 814 9.71 7.08 37.85
CA LEU A 814 8.45 7.26 38.60
C LEU A 814 7.67 5.95 38.64
N SER A 815 8.02 5.13 39.63
CA SER A 815 7.04 4.42 40.43
C SER A 815 6.25 5.44 41.26
N GLY A 816 4.92 5.42 41.20
CA GLY A 816 4.08 6.13 42.18
C GLY A 816 2.80 6.73 41.59
N ASN A 817 1.67 6.10 41.93
CA ASN A 817 0.31 6.62 42.04
C ASN A 817 0.05 8.07 41.57
N ILE A 818 -0.84 8.24 40.59
CA ILE A 818 -2.25 8.66 40.73
C ILE A 818 -2.92 8.55 39.36
#